data_AF-A0A3C1Q646-F1
#
_entry.id   AF-A0A3C1Q646-F1
#
_cell.length_a   1.000
_cell.length_b   1.000
_cell.length_c   1.000
_cell.angle_alpha   90.00
_cell.angle_beta   90.00
_cell.angle_gamma   90.00
#
_symmetry.space_group_name_H-M   'P 1'
#
loop_
_entity.id
_entity.type
_entity.pdbx_description
1 polymer ?
#
loop_
_entity_poly.entity_id
_entity_poly.type
_entity_poly.pdbx_seq_one_letter_code
_entity_poly.pdbx_strand_id
1 'polypeptide(L)'
;NLDTGLRFWAGTDLNFVAKDSVVIPAGIAGPLEAGQNRGFRVVTAQAPLFSEISNSFTRASQQLNGTLMSEGQLVADEAKKGENPDGSFDVDVINFLEAFDVDGFPFVTNFEDDANFPGIPGTGDHYSLFTTEISGFVELSAGTHTFDAQVFVDRVDAAPSNDNGLVVLTGTNPRDFFATELATFVRPDDAPPFESTPWNFQFNITAPIAGVYPIRLVYWTQDSNSGLEFSQQNQLVNSDGATVVFRESTAPHHSHAYIAEVSPVPGVADISPEEPIVVLLRDDKTTVNVESVKLSFNGVDITGQATVSSGNGRTTINYQPPPARQSDRNELVLEYMDSSGESFTREWSFANSLGEKPPMVTGQWDFSNGLRATIGSDLLFNDEVSESDTLFGTTTSFEIADIGGEPAEVMYVPFGSRVGYKLLHGIAPNGGGRYVNRYTLLMDVMRVGEGGASAIIQASPTKNPGDATFFWQGGNMGQGGGGYNGDGTFTPDEWHRIGFAVDLADEKVITKWVDGVLQDEWRPQNKDHIRRAMEPETILFYDVDERSEWYVNSIQIFDGKLSDEEMEALGGPSAEGFEAPGAKGLQIKDILLQENGNVTIKWFSRANRSYRIEASSNLVDWLELTDGHPSQGDLTEFTELGQDINGAATRYYRVTEE
;
A
#
# COMPACT_ATOMS: atom_id res chain seq x y z
N ASN A 1 37.21 33.96 22.05
CA ASN A 1 36.18 35.00 22.26
C ASN A 1 34.95 34.57 21.51
N LEU A 2 33.85 34.46 22.24
CA LEU A 2 32.67 33.64 21.99
C LEU A 2 31.94 33.98 20.69
N ASP A 3 31.63 32.93 19.92
CA ASP A 3 30.76 32.96 18.75
C ASP A 3 29.41 32.35 19.20
N THR A 4 28.43 33.19 19.48
CA THR A 4 27.11 32.79 19.98
C THR A 4 26.18 32.56 18.80
N GLY A 5 25.99 31.30 18.43
CA GLY A 5 24.91 30.86 17.54
C GLY A 5 23.56 31.01 18.23
N LEU A 6 22.89 32.14 18.00
CA LEU A 6 21.45 32.26 18.17
C LEU A 6 20.82 32.24 16.78
N ARG A 7 20.11 31.17 16.42
CA ARG A 7 19.18 31.15 15.29
C ARG A 7 17.76 31.22 15.85
N PHE A 8 17.05 32.28 15.55
CA PHE A 8 15.61 32.39 15.78
C PHE A 8 14.90 31.79 14.56
N TRP A 9 14.00 30.83 14.78
CA TRP A 9 13.05 30.37 13.77
C TRP A 9 11.73 31.11 14.00
N ALA A 10 11.34 31.97 13.05
CA ALA A 10 10.03 32.60 13.03
C ALA A 10 9.15 31.77 12.11
N GLY A 11 8.17 31.07 12.70
CA GLY A 11 7.20 30.28 11.96
C GLY A 11 6.45 31.13 10.94
N THR A 12 6.35 30.63 9.73
CA THR A 12 5.37 31.08 8.75
C THR A 12 4.45 29.92 8.44
N ASP A 13 3.16 30.15 8.72
CA ASP A 13 2.04 29.26 8.40
C ASP A 13 2.18 28.69 6.98
N LEU A 14 2.35 27.37 6.89
CA LEU A 14 2.28 26.62 5.65
C LEU A 14 1.01 25.79 5.67
N ASN A 15 0.23 25.93 4.61
CA ASN A 15 -1.06 25.28 4.43
C ASN A 15 -0.88 23.75 4.40
N PHE A 16 -1.07 23.11 5.55
CA PHE A 16 -1.31 21.68 5.61
C PHE A 16 -2.60 21.37 4.86
N VAL A 17 -2.60 20.33 4.02
CA VAL A 17 -3.85 19.61 3.71
C VAL A 17 -4.22 18.87 4.99
N ALA A 18 -4.80 19.59 5.95
CA ALA A 18 -5.32 18.99 7.16
C ALA A 18 -6.36 17.94 6.75
N LYS A 19 -6.13 16.68 7.14
CA LYS A 19 -7.19 15.67 7.14
C LYS A 19 -8.37 16.30 7.90
N ASP A 20 -9.56 16.30 7.30
CA ASP A 20 -10.75 16.87 7.94
C ASP A 20 -10.88 16.36 9.39
N SER A 21 -11.33 17.20 10.31
CA SER A 21 -11.48 16.79 11.70
C SER A 21 -12.32 15.53 11.80
N VAL A 22 -11.79 14.50 12.49
CA VAL A 22 -12.52 13.26 12.73
C VAL A 22 -13.52 13.49 13.85
N VAL A 23 -14.81 13.34 13.53
CA VAL A 23 -15.89 13.39 14.53
C VAL A 23 -15.96 12.04 15.23
N ILE A 24 -15.79 12.04 16.56
CA ILE A 24 -15.90 10.81 17.35
C ILE A 24 -17.34 10.25 17.22
N PRO A 25 -17.52 8.96 16.89
CA PRO A 25 -18.85 8.34 16.86
C PRO A 25 -19.63 8.51 18.17
N ALA A 26 -20.95 8.64 18.05
CA ALA A 26 -21.83 8.71 19.21
C ALA A 26 -21.76 7.42 20.05
N GLY A 27 -21.92 7.54 21.37
CA GLY A 27 -21.92 6.40 22.29
C GLY A 27 -20.55 6.00 22.85
N ILE A 28 -19.46 6.65 22.41
CA ILE A 28 -18.12 6.40 22.96
C ILE A 28 -17.92 7.12 24.31
N ALA A 29 -18.45 8.33 24.47
CA ALA A 29 -18.20 9.16 25.64
C ALA A 29 -18.65 8.50 26.96
N GLY A 30 -17.74 8.40 27.93
CA GLY A 30 -18.08 8.15 29.32
C GLY A 30 -18.45 9.45 30.05
N PRO A 31 -19.17 9.39 31.18
CA PRO A 31 -19.45 10.57 31.99
C PRO A 31 -18.15 11.12 32.62
N LEU A 32 -18.07 12.43 32.88
CA LEU A 32 -16.84 13.11 33.34
C LEU A 32 -16.26 12.49 34.62
N GLU A 33 -17.13 12.10 35.56
CA GLU A 33 -16.76 11.44 36.81
C GLU A 33 -16.21 10.01 36.65
N ALA A 34 -16.28 9.44 35.44
CA ALA A 34 -15.81 8.08 35.21
C ALA A 34 -14.30 7.94 35.29
N GLY A 35 -13.55 9.01 34.98
CA GLY A 35 -12.09 9.02 34.97
C GLY A 35 -11.48 8.72 36.34
N GLN A 36 -10.49 7.82 36.39
CA GLN A 36 -9.77 7.44 37.61
C GLN A 36 -8.26 7.42 37.36
N ASN A 37 -7.49 7.86 38.36
CA ASN A 37 -6.03 7.89 38.36
C ASN A 37 -5.44 8.69 37.18
N ARG A 38 -5.05 9.95 37.39
CA ARG A 38 -4.52 10.81 36.29
C ARG A 38 -3.27 10.21 35.64
N GLY A 39 -3.20 10.19 34.31
CA GLY A 39 -2.05 9.74 33.51
C GLY A 39 -2.42 8.77 32.40
N PHE A 40 -1.40 8.13 31.84
CA PHE A 40 -1.50 7.11 30.79
C PHE A 40 -0.97 5.76 31.27
N ARG A 41 -1.42 4.70 30.61
CA ARG A 41 -0.82 3.36 30.68
C ARG A 41 -0.04 3.06 29.42
N VAL A 42 1.17 2.54 29.57
CA VAL A 42 2.09 2.25 28.46
C VAL A 42 2.45 0.77 28.44
N VAL A 43 2.32 0.14 27.27
CA VAL A 43 2.78 -1.23 27.03
C VAL A 43 3.74 -1.21 25.85
N THR A 44 4.91 -1.80 26.05
CA THR A 44 5.96 -1.85 25.03
C THR A 44 6.30 -3.29 24.69
N ALA A 45 6.55 -3.52 23.41
CA ALA A 45 7.11 -4.76 22.88
C ALA A 45 8.32 -4.44 22.01
N GLN A 46 9.41 -5.20 22.15
CA GLN A 46 10.66 -5.00 21.41
C GLN A 46 11.10 -6.30 20.75
N ALA A 47 11.38 -6.28 19.46
CA ALA A 47 11.90 -7.45 18.75
C ALA A 47 13.42 -7.54 18.94
N PRO A 48 14.01 -8.74 18.88
CA PRO A 48 15.45 -8.90 18.89
C PRO A 48 16.13 -8.10 17.79
N LEU A 49 17.33 -7.61 18.08
CA LEU A 49 18.19 -6.96 17.09
C LEU A 49 18.34 -7.87 15.84
N PHE A 50 18.33 -7.25 14.65
CA PHE A 50 18.38 -7.92 13.33
C PHE A 50 17.11 -8.68 12.91
N SER A 51 16.00 -8.56 13.64
CA SER A 51 14.72 -9.13 13.18
C SER A 51 14.26 -8.43 11.89
N GLU A 52 14.01 -9.20 10.82
CA GLU A 52 13.48 -8.68 9.55
C GLU A 52 11.95 -8.46 9.63
N ILE A 53 11.56 -7.35 10.26
CA ILE A 53 10.15 -7.00 10.50
C ILE A 53 9.76 -5.73 9.73
N SER A 54 8.53 -5.67 9.24
CA SER A 54 8.05 -4.55 8.42
C SER A 54 7.80 -3.27 9.23
N ASN A 55 8.01 -2.08 8.65
CA ASN A 55 7.67 -0.81 9.29
C ASN A 55 6.19 -0.48 9.05
N SER A 56 5.29 -0.96 9.92
CA SER A 56 3.85 -0.71 9.73
C SER A 56 3.05 -0.86 11.01
N PHE A 57 1.87 -0.24 11.02
CA PHE A 57 0.90 -0.42 12.09
C PHE A 57 0.44 -1.88 12.27
N THR A 58 0.37 -2.68 11.19
CA THR A 58 0.05 -4.13 11.30
C THR A 58 1.13 -4.85 12.08
N ARG A 59 2.40 -4.64 11.72
CA ARG A 59 3.55 -5.20 12.45
C ARG A 59 3.50 -4.79 13.92
N ALA A 60 3.29 -3.50 14.18
CA ALA A 60 3.21 -2.94 15.52
C ALA A 60 2.11 -3.63 16.35
N SER A 61 0.92 -3.77 15.78
CA SER A 61 -0.22 -4.43 16.42
C SER A 61 0.05 -5.90 16.71
N GLN A 62 0.61 -6.64 15.74
CA GLN A 62 0.97 -8.05 15.91
C GLN A 62 2.10 -8.24 16.94
N GLN A 63 3.04 -7.29 17.00
CA GLN A 63 4.13 -7.31 17.97
C GLN A 63 3.58 -7.14 19.40
N LEU A 64 2.72 -6.14 19.62
CA LEU A 64 2.01 -5.93 20.89
C LEU A 64 1.11 -7.12 21.26
N ASN A 65 0.49 -7.74 20.27
CA ASN A 65 -0.33 -8.93 20.45
C ASN A 65 0.50 -10.21 20.58
N GLY A 66 1.83 -10.19 20.43
CA GLY A 66 2.67 -11.39 20.46
C GLY A 66 2.23 -12.46 19.44
N THR A 67 1.83 -12.03 18.25
CA THR A 67 1.44 -12.85 17.09
C THR A 67 2.34 -12.62 15.89
N LEU A 68 3.22 -11.62 15.96
CA LEU A 68 4.14 -11.27 14.88
C LEU A 68 5.03 -12.47 14.54
N MET A 69 5.03 -12.84 13.27
CA MET A 69 5.87 -13.91 12.72
C MET A 69 6.95 -13.29 11.85
N SER A 70 8.18 -13.78 11.98
CA SER A 70 9.31 -13.51 11.08
C SER A 70 9.93 -14.84 10.69
N GLU A 71 10.15 -15.08 9.39
CA GLU A 71 10.71 -16.34 8.87
C GLU A 71 10.00 -17.61 9.37
N GLY A 72 8.68 -17.52 9.61
CA GLY A 72 7.87 -18.63 10.11
C GLY A 72 8.04 -18.94 11.61
N GLN A 73 8.71 -18.06 12.37
CA GLN A 73 8.83 -18.14 13.83
C GLN A 73 8.17 -16.94 14.50
N LEU A 74 7.63 -17.13 15.70
CA LEU A 74 7.14 -16.02 16.51
C LEU A 74 8.31 -15.12 16.91
N VAL A 75 8.16 -13.82 16.71
CA VAL A 75 9.13 -12.81 17.14
C VAL A 75 9.07 -12.72 18.66
N ALA A 76 10.23 -12.85 19.30
CA ALA A 76 10.36 -12.71 20.75
C ALA A 76 10.11 -11.26 21.19
N ASP A 77 9.67 -11.09 22.44
CA ASP A 77 9.52 -9.77 23.05
C ASP A 77 10.61 -9.57 24.11
N GLU A 78 11.54 -8.67 23.82
CA GLU A 78 12.67 -8.30 24.66
C GLU A 78 12.36 -7.08 25.54
N ALA A 79 11.21 -6.42 25.40
CA ALA A 79 10.89 -5.24 26.19
C ALA A 79 10.77 -5.59 27.68
N LYS A 80 11.35 -4.75 28.54
CA LYS A 80 11.14 -4.88 29.99
C LYS A 80 9.69 -4.56 30.31
N LYS A 81 9.10 -5.35 31.21
CA LYS A 81 7.70 -5.19 31.64
C LYS A 81 7.61 -4.28 32.86
N GLY A 82 6.57 -3.45 32.89
CA GLY A 82 6.26 -2.57 34.00
C GLY A 82 5.71 -3.32 35.21
N GLU A 83 5.49 -2.58 36.29
CA GLU A 83 5.12 -3.14 37.59
C GLU A 83 3.65 -3.59 37.67
N ASN A 84 2.81 -3.14 36.72
CA ASN A 84 1.40 -3.49 36.70
C ASN A 84 1.20 -4.99 36.34
N PRO A 85 0.09 -5.62 36.77
CA PRO A 85 -0.18 -7.03 36.50
C PRO A 85 -0.21 -7.43 35.01
N ASP A 86 -0.54 -6.47 34.13
CA ASP A 86 -0.55 -6.64 32.67
C ASP A 86 0.82 -6.31 32.03
N GLY A 87 1.83 -6.00 32.84
CA GLY A 87 3.16 -5.60 32.41
C GLY A 87 3.24 -4.17 31.88
N SER A 88 2.20 -3.35 32.08
CA SER A 88 2.20 -1.93 31.69
C SER A 88 2.94 -1.05 32.69
N PHE A 89 3.31 0.14 32.22
CA PHE A 89 3.87 1.23 33.01
C PHE A 89 2.82 2.33 33.19
N ASP A 90 2.80 2.94 34.37
CA ASP A 90 2.03 4.15 34.64
C ASP A 90 2.93 5.37 34.38
N VAL A 91 2.51 6.27 33.48
CA VAL A 91 3.23 7.51 33.15
C VAL A 91 2.29 8.71 33.27
N ASP A 92 2.80 9.88 33.66
CA ASP A 92 1.95 11.06 33.84
C ASP A 92 1.74 11.82 32.53
N VAL A 93 2.79 11.95 31.72
CA VAL A 93 2.80 12.62 30.42
C VAL A 93 3.51 11.76 29.38
N ILE A 94 3.26 12.03 28.10
CA ILE A 94 3.99 11.41 26.99
C ILE A 94 5.08 12.42 26.58
N ASN A 95 6.29 12.19 27.08
CA ASN A 95 7.48 13.02 26.83
C ASN A 95 8.70 12.10 26.72
N PHE A 96 8.79 11.38 25.60
CA PHE A 96 9.75 10.29 25.43
C PHE A 96 10.81 10.60 24.38
N LEU A 97 12.07 10.31 24.71
CA LEU A 97 13.21 10.47 23.81
C LEU A 97 14.22 9.34 23.99
N GLU A 98 14.58 8.73 22.87
CA GLU A 98 15.66 7.76 22.71
C GLU A 98 16.32 8.08 21.35
N ALA A 99 16.84 9.30 21.19
CA ALA A 99 17.49 9.76 19.98
C ALA A 99 18.64 10.73 20.32
N PHE A 100 19.79 10.54 19.68
CA PHE A 100 21.00 11.33 19.93
C PHE A 100 21.69 11.73 18.62
N ASP A 101 22.26 12.93 18.59
CA ASP A 101 23.09 13.40 17.49
C ASP A 101 24.43 12.63 17.42
N VAL A 102 25.23 12.93 16.39
CA VAL A 102 26.53 12.27 16.15
C VAL A 102 27.56 12.50 17.27
N ASP A 103 27.36 13.53 18.09
CA ASP A 103 28.22 13.89 19.22
C ASP A 103 27.70 13.31 20.55
N GLY A 104 26.57 12.57 20.51
CA GLY A 104 25.94 11.93 21.66
C GLY A 104 25.08 12.87 22.50
N PHE A 105 24.70 14.04 21.98
CA PHE A 105 23.72 14.92 22.62
C PHE A 105 22.30 14.53 22.20
N PRO A 106 21.33 14.57 23.12
CA PRO A 106 19.95 14.35 22.75
C PRO A 106 19.51 15.38 21.70
N PHE A 107 18.72 14.95 20.73
CA PHE A 107 18.02 15.87 19.85
C PHE A 107 17.08 16.76 20.69
N VAL A 108 16.88 18.00 20.24
CA VAL A 108 16.01 18.95 20.95
C VAL A 108 14.56 18.71 20.57
N THR A 109 13.77 18.19 21.53
CA THR A 109 12.31 18.06 21.46
C THR A 109 11.61 19.35 21.92
N ASN A 110 10.28 19.45 21.87
CA ASN A 110 9.60 20.71 22.23
C ASN A 110 9.59 20.97 23.74
N PHE A 111 9.65 19.93 24.56
CA PHE A 111 9.54 20.01 26.02
C PHE A 111 10.80 19.47 26.71
N GLU A 112 11.26 20.16 27.75
CA GLU A 112 12.40 19.71 28.56
C GLU A 112 12.03 18.47 29.40
N ASP A 113 13.05 17.85 30.02
CA ASP A 113 12.93 16.69 30.91
C ASP A 113 12.36 15.43 30.24
N ASP A 114 12.87 15.09 29.05
CA ASP A 114 12.52 13.85 28.35
C ASP A 114 12.84 12.60 29.20
N ALA A 115 11.94 11.62 29.13
CA ALA A 115 12.14 10.30 29.69
C ALA A 115 12.44 9.27 28.60
N ASN A 116 13.09 8.17 28.97
CA ASN A 116 13.20 7.01 28.10
C ASN A 116 11.83 6.40 27.79
N PHE A 117 11.69 5.77 26.63
CA PHE A 117 10.48 4.98 26.33
C PHE A 117 10.34 3.85 27.37
N PRO A 118 9.18 3.70 28.03
CA PRO A 118 9.01 2.67 29.04
C PRO A 118 9.32 1.27 28.49
N GLY A 119 10.21 0.55 29.16
CA GLY A 119 10.62 -0.80 28.77
C GLY A 119 11.84 -0.88 27.83
N ILE A 120 12.35 0.26 27.36
CA ILE A 120 13.52 0.39 26.48
C ILE A 120 14.71 1.01 27.26
N PRO A 121 15.97 0.55 27.06
CA PRO A 121 16.33 -0.63 26.28
C PRO A 121 15.83 -1.90 26.98
N GLY A 122 15.39 -2.87 26.19
CA GLY A 122 14.92 -4.17 26.67
C GLY A 122 16.04 -5.08 27.16
N THR A 123 15.82 -6.39 27.08
CA THR A 123 16.81 -7.41 27.45
C THR A 123 17.93 -7.56 26.42
N GLY A 124 17.70 -7.14 25.18
CA GLY A 124 18.70 -7.12 24.12
C GLY A 124 19.65 -5.91 24.15
N ASP A 125 19.45 -4.97 25.08
CA ASP A 125 20.29 -3.77 25.28
C ASP A 125 20.42 -2.88 24.01
N HIS A 126 19.30 -2.67 23.30
CA HIS A 126 19.23 -1.77 22.15
C HIS A 126 17.95 -0.90 22.18
N TYR A 127 17.93 0.15 21.37
CA TYR A 127 16.89 1.20 21.34
C TYR A 127 16.01 1.16 20.10
N SER A 128 15.99 0.03 19.39
CA SER A 128 15.34 -0.11 18.08
C SER A 128 14.32 -1.24 18.04
N LEU A 129 13.60 -1.35 16.92
CA LEU A 129 12.66 -2.44 16.61
C LEU A 129 11.55 -2.63 17.65
N PHE A 130 11.12 -1.55 18.29
CA PHE A 130 10.09 -1.58 19.31
C PHE A 130 8.79 -0.90 18.85
N THR A 131 7.72 -1.27 19.55
CA THR A 131 6.40 -0.68 19.44
C THR A 131 5.92 -0.33 20.85
N THR A 132 5.36 0.85 21.01
CA THR A 132 4.76 1.34 22.26
C THR A 132 3.28 1.62 22.04
N GLU A 133 2.41 0.95 22.80
CA GLU A 133 1.01 1.30 22.95
C GLU A 133 0.83 2.19 24.17
N ILE A 134 0.21 3.34 24.00
CA ILE A 134 -0.13 4.26 25.08
C ILE A 134 -1.65 4.41 25.10
N SER A 135 -2.26 4.19 26.26
CA SER A 135 -3.70 4.25 26.44
C SER A 135 -4.08 5.18 27.58
N GLY A 136 -5.21 5.86 27.41
CA GLY A 136 -5.77 6.74 28.43
C GLY A 136 -7.22 7.10 28.13
N PHE A 137 -7.82 7.87 29.03
CA PHE A 137 -9.18 8.39 28.92
C PHE A 137 -9.12 9.91 29.02
N VAL A 138 -9.23 10.59 27.89
CA VAL A 138 -9.07 12.04 27.78
C VAL A 138 -10.40 12.76 28.07
N GLU A 139 -10.35 13.75 28.96
CA GLU A 139 -11.50 14.61 29.25
C GLU A 139 -11.65 15.69 28.18
N LEU A 140 -12.75 15.67 27.42
CA LEU A 140 -13.02 16.64 26.35
C LEU A 140 -14.34 17.36 26.61
N SER A 141 -14.36 18.66 26.35
CA SER A 141 -15.61 19.41 26.18
C SER A 141 -16.22 19.14 24.79
N ALA A 142 -17.50 19.44 24.60
CA ALA A 142 -18.10 19.31 23.26
C ALA A 142 -17.45 20.32 22.29
N GLY A 143 -17.08 19.86 21.10
CA GLY A 143 -16.45 20.68 20.07
C GLY A 143 -15.15 20.09 19.53
N THR A 144 -14.46 20.88 18.71
CA THR A 144 -13.18 20.50 18.09
C THR A 144 -12.02 20.84 19.02
N HIS A 145 -11.11 19.88 19.17
CA HIS A 145 -9.89 19.95 19.94
C HIS A 145 -8.71 19.66 19.03
N THR A 146 -7.73 20.56 19.06
CA THR A 146 -6.48 20.39 18.33
C THR A 146 -5.44 19.82 19.27
N PHE A 147 -4.82 18.72 18.86
CA PHE A 147 -3.71 18.08 19.56
C PHE A 147 -2.48 18.08 18.67
N ASP A 148 -1.32 18.08 19.29
CA ASP A 148 -0.02 18.02 18.66
C ASP A 148 0.71 16.79 19.18
N ALA A 149 1.38 16.05 18.30
CA ALA A 149 2.38 15.07 18.67
C ALA A 149 3.71 15.44 18.01
N GLN A 150 4.82 15.12 18.64
CA GLN A 150 6.12 15.19 17.98
C GLN A 150 6.62 13.77 17.75
N VAL A 151 7.04 13.45 16.53
CA VAL A 151 7.61 12.16 16.15
C VAL A 151 8.87 12.38 15.34
N PHE A 152 9.79 11.43 15.35
CA PHE A 152 11.01 11.53 14.56
C PHE A 152 10.78 11.08 13.12
N VAL A 153 11.13 11.95 12.18
CA VAL A 153 11.39 11.57 10.79
C VAL A 153 12.87 11.27 10.66
N ASP A 154 13.21 10.11 10.13
CA ASP A 154 14.59 9.71 9.92
C ASP A 154 15.02 10.02 8.50
N ARG A 155 16.31 9.80 8.26
CA ARG A 155 16.94 9.84 6.95
C ARG A 155 16.28 8.82 6.05
N VAL A 156 16.05 9.23 4.82
CA VAL A 156 15.42 8.36 3.84
C VAL A 156 16.40 7.44 3.11
N ASP A 157 17.69 7.79 3.13
CA ASP A 157 18.79 6.97 2.58
C ASP A 157 19.33 5.95 3.60
N ALA A 158 18.77 5.91 4.81
CA ALA A 158 18.96 4.79 5.72
C ALA A 158 18.13 3.62 5.18
N ALA A 159 18.76 2.49 4.84
CA ALA A 159 18.04 1.28 4.45
C ALA A 159 17.84 0.35 5.66
N PRO A 160 16.60 -0.13 5.92
CA PRO A 160 15.34 0.34 5.34
C PRO A 160 15.00 1.76 5.80
N SER A 161 14.30 2.55 4.96
CA SER A 161 13.81 3.85 5.40
C SER A 161 12.80 3.62 6.53
N ASN A 162 13.07 4.26 7.65
CA ASN A 162 12.78 3.76 8.98
C ASN A 162 11.95 4.74 9.81
N ASP A 163 11.33 5.73 9.14
CA ASP A 163 10.44 6.72 9.75
C ASP A 163 9.57 6.10 10.84
N ASN A 164 9.53 6.79 11.98
CA ASN A 164 8.73 6.34 13.08
C ASN A 164 7.27 6.55 12.75
N GLY A 165 6.47 5.54 13.06
CA GLY A 165 5.03 5.62 12.85
C GLY A 165 4.28 5.97 14.12
N LEU A 166 3.15 6.63 13.94
CA LEU A 166 2.18 6.90 15.00
C LEU A 166 0.77 6.79 14.43
N VAL A 167 -0.09 6.05 15.12
CA VAL A 167 -1.54 6.03 14.87
C VAL A 167 -2.27 6.35 16.17
N VAL A 168 -3.29 7.20 16.09
CA VAL A 168 -4.16 7.61 17.19
C VAL A 168 -5.57 7.08 16.94
N LEU A 169 -6.12 6.33 17.90
CA LEU A 169 -7.39 5.63 17.79
C LEU A 169 -8.31 5.96 18.95
N THR A 170 -9.61 5.87 18.72
CA THR A 170 -10.66 5.93 19.73
C THR A 170 -11.74 4.87 19.49
N GLY A 171 -12.52 4.59 20.53
CA GLY A 171 -13.58 3.59 20.51
C GLY A 171 -14.03 3.30 21.94
N THR A 172 -15.09 2.52 22.10
CA THR A 172 -15.48 1.96 23.41
C THR A 172 -14.35 1.09 23.99
N ASN A 173 -13.66 0.33 23.14
CA ASN A 173 -12.30 -0.10 23.36
C ASN A 173 -11.41 0.35 22.18
N PRO A 174 -10.44 1.27 22.36
CA PRO A 174 -9.62 1.77 21.27
C PRO A 174 -8.56 0.75 20.79
N ARG A 175 -8.45 -0.42 21.44
CA ARG A 175 -7.65 -1.56 21.00
C ARG A 175 -8.37 -2.47 20.00
N ASP A 176 -9.68 -2.30 19.82
CA ASP A 176 -10.45 -3.06 18.84
C ASP A 176 -9.91 -2.78 17.42
N PHE A 177 -9.80 -3.82 16.61
CA PHE A 177 -9.32 -3.76 15.23
C PHE A 177 -10.16 -2.77 14.39
N PHE A 178 -11.44 -2.63 14.73
CA PHE A 178 -12.38 -1.71 14.07
C PHE A 178 -12.52 -0.37 14.81
N ALA A 179 -11.60 -0.04 15.72
CA ALA A 179 -11.57 1.26 16.37
C ALA A 179 -11.46 2.39 15.34
N THR A 180 -12.00 3.56 15.69
CA THR A 180 -11.96 4.74 14.84
C THR A 180 -10.56 5.32 14.84
N GLU A 181 -9.92 5.37 13.67
CA GLU A 181 -8.69 6.13 13.48
C GLU A 181 -8.99 7.62 13.55
N LEU A 182 -8.38 8.31 14.51
CA LEU A 182 -8.44 9.75 14.67
C LEU A 182 -7.36 10.46 13.86
N ALA A 183 -6.16 9.87 13.83
CA ALA A 183 -5.00 10.45 13.17
C ALA A 183 -3.96 9.37 12.88
N THR A 184 -3.22 9.54 11.80
CA THR A 184 -2.05 8.73 11.45
C THR A 184 -0.96 9.68 11.02
N PHE A 185 0.23 9.53 11.59
CA PHE A 185 1.40 10.28 11.15
C PHE A 185 1.77 9.85 9.74
N VAL A 186 2.02 10.84 8.90
CA VAL A 186 2.50 10.68 7.52
C VAL A 186 3.74 11.56 7.42
N ARG A 187 4.80 11.02 6.80
CA ARG A 187 6.01 11.81 6.55
C ARG A 187 5.63 13.10 5.80
N PRO A 188 6.00 14.27 6.33
CA PRO A 188 5.80 15.55 5.66
C PRO A 188 6.62 15.66 4.37
N ASP A 189 6.04 16.28 3.34
CA ASP A 189 6.73 16.54 2.08
C ASP A 189 7.97 17.44 2.26
N ASP A 190 8.00 18.31 3.27
CA ASP A 190 9.12 19.21 3.57
C ASP A 190 10.13 18.65 4.59
N ALA A 191 9.92 17.42 5.09
CA ALA A 191 10.86 16.77 5.98
C ALA A 191 12.25 16.62 5.31
N PRO A 192 13.36 17.00 5.98
CA PRO A 192 14.71 16.86 5.46
C PRO A 192 15.01 15.41 5.05
N PRO A 193 15.49 15.16 3.83
CA PRO A 193 15.73 13.78 3.36
C PRO A 193 16.95 13.12 4.01
N PHE A 194 17.97 13.90 4.43
CA PHE A 194 19.27 13.39 4.87
C PHE A 194 19.61 13.75 6.32
N GLU A 195 18.61 14.12 7.12
CA GLU A 195 18.78 14.44 8.53
C GLU A 195 17.63 13.82 9.32
N SER A 196 17.97 13.16 10.43
CA SER A 196 17.00 12.73 11.42
C SER A 196 16.57 13.95 12.22
N THR A 197 15.28 14.25 12.27
CA THR A 197 14.78 15.41 13.00
C THR A 197 13.46 15.09 13.70
N PRO A 198 13.24 15.64 14.90
CA PRO A 198 11.89 15.67 15.46
C PRO A 198 10.97 16.50 14.55
N TRP A 199 9.73 16.03 14.40
CA TRP A 199 8.71 16.64 13.54
C TRP A 199 7.38 16.78 14.25
N ASN A 200 6.75 17.95 14.13
CA ASN A 200 5.47 18.24 14.75
C ASN A 200 4.31 17.81 13.84
N PHE A 201 3.41 17.03 14.41
CA PHE A 201 2.23 16.44 13.79
C PHE A 201 0.98 16.94 14.52
N GLN A 202 0.19 17.76 13.85
CA GLN A 202 -1.04 18.31 14.42
C GLN A 202 -2.29 17.61 13.85
N PHE A 203 -3.28 17.35 14.71
CA PHE A 203 -4.54 16.74 14.29
C PHE A 203 -5.73 17.23 15.11
N ASN A 204 -6.92 17.18 14.49
CA ASN A 204 -8.16 17.70 15.07
C ASN A 204 -9.16 16.59 15.38
N ILE A 205 -9.60 16.52 16.63
CA ILE A 205 -10.65 15.61 17.10
C ILE A 205 -11.91 16.43 17.41
N THR A 206 -13.07 15.99 16.93
CA THR A 206 -14.35 16.62 17.31
C THR A 206 -15.13 15.71 18.27
N ALA A 207 -15.24 16.14 19.53
CA ALA A 207 -16.05 15.49 20.54
C ALA A 207 -17.52 15.93 20.42
N PRO A 208 -18.48 15.01 20.16
CA PRO A 208 -19.88 15.37 19.95
C PRO A 208 -20.56 15.90 21.22
N ILE A 209 -20.11 15.48 22.40
CA ILE A 209 -20.59 15.92 23.71
C ILE A 209 -19.40 16.06 24.67
N ALA A 210 -19.61 16.69 25.83
CA ALA A 210 -18.59 16.66 26.88
C ALA A 210 -18.55 15.28 27.54
N GLY A 211 -17.35 14.77 27.83
CA GLY A 211 -17.16 13.47 28.46
C GLY A 211 -15.71 13.02 28.49
N VAL A 212 -15.50 11.79 28.97
CA VAL A 212 -14.19 11.14 28.95
C VAL A 212 -14.14 10.14 27.81
N TYR A 213 -13.15 10.25 26.94
CA TYR A 213 -13.02 9.46 25.72
C TYR A 213 -11.80 8.54 25.79
N PRO A 214 -11.94 7.23 25.52
CA PRO A 214 -10.77 6.36 25.39
C PRO A 214 -9.92 6.80 24.19
N ILE A 215 -8.62 6.91 24.41
CA ILE A 215 -7.62 7.20 23.38
C ILE A 215 -6.51 6.15 23.44
N ARG A 216 -6.05 5.73 22.27
CA ARG A 216 -4.90 4.83 22.11
C ARG A 216 -3.95 5.43 21.09
N LEU A 217 -2.69 5.59 21.47
CA LEU A 217 -1.60 5.91 20.57
C LEU A 217 -0.80 4.62 20.37
N VAL A 218 -0.50 4.27 19.12
CA VAL A 218 0.43 3.18 18.79
C VAL A 218 1.58 3.78 18.02
N TYR A 219 2.73 3.82 18.68
CA TYR A 219 3.99 4.29 18.12
C TYR A 219 4.88 3.09 17.79
N TRP A 220 5.59 3.13 16.67
CA TRP A 220 6.57 2.11 16.34
C TRP A 220 7.78 2.70 15.62
N THR A 221 8.93 2.06 15.83
CA THR A 221 10.19 2.43 15.19
C THR A 221 10.87 1.19 14.58
N GLN A 222 11.84 1.42 13.68
CA GLN A 222 12.80 0.41 13.27
C GLN A 222 14.24 0.68 13.74
N ASP A 223 14.56 1.90 14.16
CA ASP A 223 15.91 2.37 14.47
C ASP A 223 16.01 2.96 15.89
N SER A 224 17.14 3.63 16.17
CA SER A 224 17.45 4.23 17.47
C SER A 224 17.26 5.75 17.52
N ASN A 225 16.61 6.37 16.53
CA ASN A 225 16.23 7.78 16.52
C ASN A 225 14.74 7.88 16.82
N SER A 226 14.37 7.63 18.08
CA SER A 226 12.98 7.58 18.50
C SER A 226 12.61 8.71 19.45
N GLY A 227 11.43 9.30 19.24
CA GLY A 227 10.88 10.30 20.14
C GLY A 227 9.38 10.42 19.97
N LEU A 228 8.68 10.65 21.08
CA LEU A 228 7.24 10.87 21.10
C LEU A 228 6.87 11.87 22.20
N GLU A 229 6.34 13.02 21.79
CA GLU A 229 5.67 13.97 22.68
C GLU A 229 4.19 14.03 22.33
N PHE A 230 3.31 14.26 23.32
CA PHE A 230 1.89 14.51 23.10
C PHE A 230 1.43 15.74 23.86
N SER A 231 0.95 16.74 23.14
CA SER A 231 0.65 18.06 23.68
C SER A 231 -0.63 18.66 23.10
N GLN A 232 -1.11 19.71 23.76
CA GLN A 232 -2.20 20.54 23.30
C GLN A 232 -1.96 21.95 23.82
N GLN A 233 -2.15 22.96 22.97
CA GLN A 233 -1.94 24.36 23.33
C GLN A 233 -0.53 24.62 23.91
N ASN A 234 0.48 23.97 23.33
CA ASN A 234 1.89 24.07 23.76
C ASN A 234 2.13 23.66 25.23
N GLN A 235 1.36 22.68 25.71
CA GLN A 235 1.55 22.02 27.00
C GLN A 235 1.39 20.52 26.82
N LEU A 236 2.26 19.72 27.46
CA LEU A 236 2.11 18.26 27.48
C LEU A 236 0.73 17.88 28.03
N VAL A 237 0.04 16.97 27.33
CA VAL A 237 -1.27 16.50 27.77
C VAL A 237 -1.12 15.82 29.14
N ASN A 238 -2.06 16.11 30.04
CA ASN A 238 -2.07 15.72 31.45
C ASN A 238 -1.01 16.38 32.36
N SER A 239 -0.24 17.36 31.88
CA SER A 239 0.51 18.26 32.76
C SER A 239 -0.40 19.17 33.60
N ASP A 240 0.17 19.92 34.54
CA ASP A 240 -0.61 20.81 35.43
C ASP A 240 -1.26 21.96 34.66
N GLY A 241 -2.60 22.02 34.70
CA GLY A 241 -3.40 23.03 33.98
C GLY A 241 -3.72 22.69 32.53
N ALA A 242 -3.19 21.58 32.01
CA ALA A 242 -3.49 21.07 30.66
C ALA A 242 -4.71 20.13 30.67
N THR A 243 -5.05 19.65 29.47
CA THR A 243 -6.12 18.66 29.27
C THR A 243 -5.87 17.39 30.08
N VAL A 244 -6.89 16.96 30.82
CA VAL A 244 -6.79 15.87 31.78
C VAL A 244 -6.92 14.53 31.07
N VAL A 245 -6.07 13.58 31.46
CA VAL A 245 -6.18 12.18 31.04
C VAL A 245 -6.16 11.29 32.27
N PHE A 246 -6.96 10.24 32.22
CA PHE A 246 -7.04 9.21 33.25
C PHE A 246 -6.50 7.88 32.72
N ARG A 247 -5.85 7.09 33.58
CA ARG A 247 -5.37 5.74 33.27
C ARG A 247 -6.52 4.75 33.20
N GLU A 248 -7.60 5.05 33.92
CA GLU A 248 -8.74 4.18 34.07
C GLU A 248 -10.05 4.96 33.89
N SER A 249 -11.11 4.21 33.55
CA SER A 249 -12.48 4.71 33.49
C SER A 249 -13.40 3.70 34.16
N THR A 250 -14.38 4.19 34.92
CA THR A 250 -15.46 3.38 35.49
C THR A 250 -16.69 3.29 34.58
N ALA A 251 -16.66 3.93 33.41
CA ALA A 251 -17.73 3.79 32.43
C ALA A 251 -17.86 2.31 32.00
N PRO A 252 -19.07 1.71 32.08
CA PRO A 252 -19.24 0.27 31.93
C PRO A 252 -18.91 -0.25 30.52
N HIS A 253 -19.11 0.58 29.49
CA HIS A 253 -18.83 0.25 28.10
C HIS A 253 -17.38 0.53 27.69
N HIS A 254 -16.50 0.94 28.60
CA HIS A 254 -15.08 1.17 28.30
C HIS A 254 -14.22 -0.07 28.58
N SER A 255 -13.25 -0.34 27.70
CA SER A 255 -12.26 -1.42 27.88
C SER A 255 -12.89 -2.82 28.00
N HIS A 256 -13.91 -3.09 27.19
CA HIS A 256 -14.49 -4.43 27.05
C HIS A 256 -13.55 -5.38 26.28
N ALA A 257 -13.77 -6.70 26.35
CA ALA A 257 -13.11 -7.65 25.46
C ALA A 257 -13.30 -7.24 23.99
N TYR A 258 -12.27 -7.39 23.15
CA TYR A 258 -12.22 -6.76 21.84
C TYR A 258 -11.63 -7.67 20.77
N ILE A 259 -11.88 -7.36 19.49
CA ILE A 259 -11.22 -8.03 18.37
C ILE A 259 -9.85 -7.40 18.19
N ALA A 260 -8.77 -8.16 18.39
CA ALA A 260 -7.41 -7.66 18.24
C ALA A 260 -6.88 -7.81 16.81
N GLU A 261 -7.23 -8.91 16.13
CA GLU A 261 -6.81 -9.20 14.76
C GLU A 261 -7.89 -9.96 13.99
N VAL A 262 -7.94 -9.70 12.69
CA VAL A 262 -8.74 -10.47 11.72
C VAL A 262 -7.88 -10.79 10.50
N SER A 263 -8.06 -12.01 9.98
CA SER A 263 -7.58 -12.43 8.67
C SER A 263 -8.68 -13.30 8.06
N PRO A 264 -9.13 -13.06 6.82
CA PRO A 264 -8.75 -11.95 5.94
C PRO A 264 -9.24 -10.59 6.48
N VAL A 265 -8.48 -9.53 6.19
CA VAL A 265 -8.85 -8.16 6.61
C VAL A 265 -10.01 -7.61 5.77
N PRO A 266 -10.79 -6.63 6.27
CA PRO A 266 -11.89 -6.04 5.52
C PRO A 266 -11.45 -5.48 4.17
N GLY A 267 -12.20 -5.80 3.10
CA GLY A 267 -11.99 -5.27 1.76
C GLY A 267 -10.86 -5.92 0.97
N VAL A 268 -10.10 -6.87 1.55
CA VAL A 268 -9.06 -7.58 0.80
C VAL A 268 -9.69 -8.43 -0.30
N ALA A 269 -9.10 -8.41 -1.49
CA ALA A 269 -9.54 -9.20 -2.61
C ALA A 269 -8.54 -10.31 -2.92
N ASP A 270 -8.91 -11.16 -3.88
CA ASP A 270 -7.96 -12.00 -4.59
C ASP A 270 -7.20 -12.99 -3.70
N ILE A 271 -7.75 -13.30 -2.53
CA ILE A 271 -7.14 -14.22 -1.58
C ILE A 271 -7.33 -15.67 -2.04
N SER A 272 -6.37 -16.53 -1.71
CA SER A 272 -6.51 -17.96 -1.97
C SER A 272 -7.82 -18.49 -1.36
N PRO A 273 -8.64 -19.24 -2.14
CA PRO A 273 -9.76 -20.04 -1.63
C PRO A 273 -9.38 -21.06 -0.55
N GLU A 274 -8.10 -21.29 -0.30
CA GLU A 274 -7.58 -22.18 0.73
C GLU A 274 -7.16 -21.44 2.01
N GLU A 275 -7.04 -20.11 1.98
CA GLU A 275 -6.59 -19.35 3.15
C GLU A 275 -7.62 -19.48 4.29
N PRO A 276 -7.19 -19.77 5.54
CA PRO A 276 -8.09 -19.87 6.68
C PRO A 276 -8.60 -18.49 7.10
N ILE A 277 -9.78 -18.49 7.72
CA ILE A 277 -10.33 -17.34 8.43
C ILE A 277 -9.89 -17.44 9.89
N VAL A 278 -9.15 -16.44 10.36
CA VAL A 278 -8.62 -16.36 11.72
C VAL A 278 -9.04 -15.05 12.36
N VAL A 279 -9.64 -15.14 13.54
CA VAL A 279 -9.95 -13.97 14.39
C VAL A 279 -9.28 -14.16 15.74
N LEU A 280 -8.58 -13.14 16.22
CA LEU A 280 -8.08 -13.07 17.59
C LEU A 280 -8.92 -12.08 18.39
N LEU A 281 -9.57 -12.58 19.44
CA LEU A 281 -10.17 -11.78 20.49
C LEU A 281 -9.23 -11.71 21.70
N ARG A 282 -9.25 -10.58 22.41
CA ARG A 282 -8.46 -10.33 23.62
C ARG A 282 -9.37 -9.90 24.76
N ASP A 283 -9.06 -10.39 25.95
CA ASP A 283 -9.68 -9.92 27.18
C ASP A 283 -9.10 -8.55 27.58
N ASP A 284 -9.90 -7.74 28.27
CA ASP A 284 -9.48 -6.48 28.90
C ASP A 284 -10.13 -6.38 30.29
N LYS A 285 -10.98 -5.40 30.61
CA LYS A 285 -11.75 -5.40 31.87
C LYS A 285 -12.81 -6.48 31.92
N THR A 286 -13.35 -6.84 30.75
CA THR A 286 -14.26 -7.97 30.59
C THR A 286 -13.54 -9.07 29.81
N THR A 287 -13.99 -10.31 30.01
CA THR A 287 -13.46 -11.48 29.30
C THR A 287 -14.44 -11.95 28.25
N VAL A 288 -13.94 -12.53 27.16
CA VAL A 288 -14.79 -13.15 26.14
C VAL A 288 -15.57 -14.32 26.75
N ASN A 289 -16.89 -14.34 26.60
CA ASN A 289 -17.68 -15.54 26.85
C ASN A 289 -17.55 -16.48 25.65
N VAL A 290 -16.63 -17.43 25.74
CA VAL A 290 -16.28 -18.35 24.64
C VAL A 290 -17.49 -19.13 24.11
N GLU A 291 -18.45 -19.50 24.97
CA GLU A 291 -19.65 -20.24 24.56
C GLU A 291 -20.64 -19.40 23.75
N SER A 292 -20.50 -18.07 23.76
CA SER A 292 -21.35 -17.14 23.02
C SER A 292 -20.86 -16.83 21.61
N VAL A 293 -19.62 -17.24 21.27
CA VAL A 293 -19.02 -16.97 19.96
C VAL A 293 -19.84 -17.66 18.88
N LYS A 294 -20.33 -16.88 17.91
CA LYS A 294 -20.94 -17.36 16.68
C LYS A 294 -20.26 -16.75 15.49
N LEU A 295 -20.06 -17.56 14.46
CA LEU A 295 -19.45 -17.14 13.21
C LEU A 295 -20.35 -17.56 12.05
N SER A 296 -20.78 -16.57 11.27
CA SER A 296 -21.50 -16.81 10.03
C SER A 296 -20.63 -16.43 8.83
N PHE A 297 -20.72 -17.23 7.78
CA PHE A 297 -20.01 -17.04 6.52
C PHE A 297 -21.02 -17.11 5.37
N ASN A 298 -21.12 -16.04 4.59
CA ASN A 298 -22.10 -15.90 3.49
C ASN A 298 -23.54 -16.21 3.91
N GLY A 299 -23.93 -15.70 5.09
CA GLY A 299 -25.27 -15.91 5.67
C GLY A 299 -25.51 -17.32 6.23
N VAL A 300 -24.51 -18.20 6.20
CA VAL A 300 -24.58 -19.55 6.78
C VAL A 300 -23.89 -19.55 8.13
N ASP A 301 -24.56 -20.05 9.17
CA ASP A 301 -23.95 -20.30 10.47
C ASP A 301 -22.91 -21.43 10.36
N ILE A 302 -21.64 -21.08 10.57
CA ILE A 302 -20.50 -22.00 10.56
C ILE A 302 -19.85 -22.13 11.94
N THR A 303 -20.54 -21.71 13.01
CA THR A 303 -20.06 -21.77 14.41
C THR A 303 -19.56 -23.16 14.79
N GLY A 304 -20.31 -24.22 14.44
CA GLY A 304 -19.91 -25.61 14.72
C GLY A 304 -18.77 -26.16 13.86
N GLN A 305 -18.33 -25.42 12.84
CA GLN A 305 -17.22 -25.78 11.95
C GLN A 305 -15.93 -25.03 12.32
N ALA A 306 -16.05 -23.91 13.02
CA ALA A 306 -14.91 -23.17 13.53
C ALA A 306 -14.32 -23.87 14.77
N THR A 307 -13.00 -23.82 14.89
CA THR A 307 -12.29 -24.18 16.12
C THR A 307 -12.08 -22.92 16.93
N VAL A 308 -12.57 -22.92 18.17
CA VAL A 308 -12.36 -21.83 19.13
C VAL A 308 -11.42 -22.32 20.23
N SER A 309 -10.25 -21.70 20.35
CA SER A 309 -9.28 -21.96 21.41
C SER A 309 -9.18 -20.75 22.32
N SER A 310 -9.10 -20.96 23.63
CA SER A 310 -8.97 -19.87 24.60
C SER A 310 -7.94 -20.19 25.67
N GLY A 311 -7.27 -19.14 26.16
CA GLY A 311 -6.24 -19.23 27.20
C GLY A 311 -5.40 -17.96 27.29
N ASN A 312 -4.91 -17.63 28.48
CA ASN A 312 -4.04 -16.46 28.73
C ASN A 312 -4.60 -15.13 28.20
N GLY A 313 -5.91 -14.90 28.38
CA GLY A 313 -6.57 -13.67 27.92
C GLY A 313 -6.71 -13.55 26.40
N ARG A 314 -6.63 -14.67 25.68
CA ARG A 314 -6.80 -14.78 24.22
C ARG A 314 -7.90 -15.77 23.90
N THR A 315 -8.69 -15.45 22.89
CA THR A 315 -9.62 -16.38 22.24
C THR A 315 -9.38 -16.33 20.74
N THR A 316 -8.90 -17.42 20.15
CA THR A 316 -8.65 -17.53 18.70
C THR A 316 -9.74 -18.37 18.06
N ILE A 317 -10.36 -17.81 17.03
CA ILE A 317 -11.36 -18.48 16.21
C ILE A 317 -10.69 -18.79 14.88
N ASN A 318 -10.64 -20.06 14.51
CA ASN A 318 -10.07 -20.51 13.25
C ASN A 318 -11.13 -21.31 12.48
N TYR A 319 -11.43 -20.89 11.26
CA TYR A 319 -12.30 -21.60 10.35
C TYR A 319 -11.57 -21.85 9.05
N GLN A 320 -11.52 -23.12 8.62
CA GLN A 320 -11.01 -23.51 7.31
C GLN A 320 -12.19 -23.64 6.35
N PRO A 321 -12.39 -22.70 5.42
CA PRO A 321 -13.50 -22.80 4.48
C PRO A 321 -13.21 -23.84 3.37
N PRO A 322 -14.24 -24.32 2.64
CA PRO A 322 -14.05 -25.28 1.55
C PRO A 322 -13.10 -24.77 0.45
N PRO A 323 -12.10 -25.54 0.00
CA PRO A 323 -11.08 -25.10 -0.98
C PRO A 323 -11.62 -24.63 -2.33
N ALA A 324 -12.78 -25.11 -2.76
CA ALA A 324 -13.38 -24.80 -4.06
C ALA A 324 -14.21 -23.50 -4.08
N ARG A 325 -13.99 -22.57 -3.14
CA ARG A 325 -14.80 -21.36 -2.99
C ARG A 325 -14.47 -20.30 -4.04
N GLN A 326 -15.30 -20.20 -5.06
CA GLN A 326 -15.17 -19.25 -6.17
C GLN A 326 -16.19 -18.11 -5.97
N SER A 327 -15.99 -17.28 -4.95
CA SER A 327 -16.87 -16.12 -4.69
C SER A 327 -16.08 -14.80 -4.66
N ASP A 328 -16.57 -13.85 -5.47
CA ASP A 328 -16.12 -12.45 -5.58
C ASP A 328 -16.53 -11.59 -4.38
N ARG A 329 -17.36 -12.12 -3.48
CA ARG A 329 -17.73 -11.46 -2.23
C ARG A 329 -18.10 -12.48 -1.17
N ASN A 330 -17.26 -12.56 -0.15
CA ASN A 330 -17.47 -13.36 1.03
C ASN A 330 -17.76 -12.44 2.22
N GLU A 331 -18.87 -12.67 2.90
CA GLU A 331 -19.30 -11.91 4.07
C GLU A 331 -19.08 -12.73 5.33
N LEU A 332 -18.46 -12.10 6.32
CA LEU A 332 -18.27 -12.65 7.66
C LEU A 332 -19.10 -11.85 8.66
N VAL A 333 -19.78 -12.57 9.55
CA VAL A 333 -20.44 -12.00 10.72
C VAL A 333 -19.92 -12.73 11.95
N LEU A 334 -19.25 -12.00 12.85
CA LEU A 334 -18.85 -12.48 14.16
C LEU A 334 -19.78 -11.87 15.21
N GLU A 335 -20.39 -12.74 16.01
CA GLU A 335 -21.09 -12.35 17.24
C GLU A 335 -20.38 -12.95 18.44
N TYR A 336 -20.23 -12.18 19.51
CA TYR A 336 -19.79 -12.70 20.82
C TYR A 336 -20.36 -11.84 21.94
N MET A 337 -20.36 -12.37 23.15
CA MET A 337 -20.73 -11.67 24.37
C MET A 337 -19.51 -11.63 25.29
N ASP A 338 -19.40 -10.61 26.12
CA ASP A 338 -18.39 -10.55 27.16
C ASP A 338 -18.93 -10.99 28.54
N SER A 339 -18.08 -10.97 29.56
CA SER A 339 -18.43 -11.33 30.93
C SER A 339 -19.39 -10.37 31.64
N SER A 340 -19.63 -9.18 31.07
CA SER A 340 -20.64 -8.23 31.57
C SER A 340 -22.03 -8.52 31.00
N GLY A 341 -22.11 -9.37 29.97
CA GLY A 341 -23.34 -9.67 29.24
C GLY A 341 -23.58 -8.75 28.04
N GLU A 342 -22.63 -7.88 27.69
CA GLU A 342 -22.71 -7.03 26.50
C GLU A 342 -22.44 -7.87 25.25
N SER A 343 -23.26 -7.70 24.22
CA SER A 343 -23.17 -8.42 22.95
C SER A 343 -22.53 -7.54 21.88
N PHE A 344 -21.59 -8.11 21.16
CA PHE A 344 -20.83 -7.47 20.09
C PHE A 344 -21.11 -8.19 18.77
N THR A 345 -21.35 -7.41 17.73
CA THR A 345 -21.47 -7.90 16.35
C THR A 345 -20.52 -7.13 15.46
N ARG A 346 -19.79 -7.84 14.61
CA ARG A 346 -18.93 -7.27 13.58
C ARG A 346 -19.15 -7.98 12.26
N GLU A 347 -19.21 -7.18 11.21
CA GLU A 347 -19.46 -7.64 9.85
C GLU A 347 -18.37 -7.06 8.95
N TRP A 348 -17.80 -7.90 8.09
CA TRP A 348 -16.88 -7.45 7.05
C TRP A 348 -16.94 -8.39 5.86
N SER A 349 -16.34 -7.96 4.74
CA SER A 349 -16.26 -8.78 3.54
C SER A 349 -14.86 -8.81 2.94
N PHE A 350 -14.59 -9.84 2.15
CA PHE A 350 -13.38 -10.06 1.37
C PHE A 350 -13.70 -10.84 0.09
N ALA A 351 -12.84 -10.81 -0.91
CA ALA A 351 -13.04 -11.58 -2.16
C ALA A 351 -11.95 -12.65 -2.32
N ASN A 352 -12.32 -13.83 -2.82
CA ASN A 352 -11.33 -14.84 -3.20
C ASN A 352 -10.83 -14.61 -4.63
N SER A 353 -9.67 -15.18 -4.96
CA SER A 353 -9.28 -15.41 -6.34
C SER A 353 -10.28 -16.35 -7.02
N LEU A 354 -10.82 -15.93 -8.17
CA LEU A 354 -11.78 -16.70 -8.97
C LEU A 354 -11.12 -17.60 -10.04
N GLY A 355 -9.87 -18.02 -9.78
CA GLY A 355 -9.00 -18.64 -10.79
C GLY A 355 -8.12 -17.59 -11.50
N GLU A 356 -7.39 -18.00 -12.53
CA GLU A 356 -6.64 -17.07 -13.39
C GLU A 356 -7.62 -16.11 -14.07
N LYS A 357 -7.77 -14.93 -13.50
CA LYS A 357 -8.34 -13.79 -14.20
C LYS A 357 -7.16 -13.12 -14.91
N PRO A 358 -7.22 -12.91 -16.24
CA PRO A 358 -6.24 -12.11 -16.92
C PRO A 358 -6.13 -10.75 -16.21
N PRO A 359 -4.92 -10.31 -15.82
CA PRO A 359 -4.73 -9.00 -15.23
C PRO A 359 -5.38 -7.92 -16.09
N MET A 360 -6.06 -6.98 -15.45
CA MET A 360 -6.69 -5.84 -16.10
C MET A 360 -5.82 -4.61 -15.89
N VAL A 361 -5.73 -3.77 -16.92
CA VAL A 361 -5.10 -2.46 -16.75
C VAL A 361 -6.00 -1.57 -15.91
N THR A 362 -5.38 -0.93 -14.95
CA THR A 362 -6.01 0.03 -14.03
C THR A 362 -5.51 1.45 -14.25
N GLY A 363 -4.37 1.61 -14.93
CA GLY A 363 -3.81 2.90 -15.32
C GLY A 363 -3.03 2.85 -16.63
N GLN A 364 -3.18 3.88 -17.46
CA GLN A 364 -2.38 4.09 -18.66
C GLN A 364 -2.17 5.58 -18.94
N TRP A 365 -0.95 5.92 -19.37
CA TRP A 365 -0.54 7.28 -19.75
C TRP A 365 0.30 7.24 -21.02
N ASP A 366 -0.10 8.04 -22.02
CA ASP A 366 0.53 8.11 -23.34
C ASP A 366 1.16 9.49 -23.61
N PHE A 367 1.10 10.40 -22.62
CA PHE A 367 1.71 11.75 -22.60
C PHE A 367 1.37 12.71 -23.75
N SER A 368 0.42 12.34 -24.62
CA SER A 368 -0.20 13.20 -25.65
C SER A 368 -0.95 14.42 -25.10
N ASN A 369 -1.33 14.36 -23.82
CA ASN A 369 -2.08 15.41 -23.14
C ASN A 369 -1.55 15.67 -21.72
N GLY A 370 -0.23 15.82 -21.62
CA GLY A 370 0.44 16.03 -20.34
C GLY A 370 0.33 14.81 -19.43
N LEU A 371 0.07 15.04 -18.14
CA LEU A 371 -0.08 14.00 -17.11
C LEU A 371 -1.44 13.29 -17.10
N ARG A 372 -2.35 13.65 -18.02
CA ARG A 372 -3.70 13.09 -18.06
C ARG A 372 -3.66 11.60 -18.39
N ALA A 373 -4.41 10.81 -17.63
CA ALA A 373 -4.53 9.39 -17.89
C ALA A 373 -5.44 9.09 -19.07
N THR A 374 -5.05 8.12 -19.89
CA THR A 374 -5.92 7.50 -20.89
C THR A 374 -6.89 6.52 -20.22
N ILE A 375 -6.41 5.79 -19.21
CA ILE A 375 -7.19 4.93 -18.30
C ILE A 375 -6.75 5.22 -16.88
N GLY A 376 -7.68 5.30 -15.93
CA GLY A 376 -7.37 5.50 -14.52
C GLY A 376 -7.37 6.97 -14.10
N SER A 377 -6.52 7.30 -13.13
CA SER A 377 -6.41 8.65 -12.56
C SER A 377 -5.20 9.39 -13.14
N ASP A 378 -5.34 10.70 -13.35
CA ASP A 378 -4.23 11.56 -13.81
C ASP A 378 -3.03 11.46 -12.86
N LEU A 379 -1.80 11.51 -13.42
CA LEU A 379 -0.61 11.65 -12.58
C LEU A 379 -0.58 13.03 -11.95
N LEU A 380 0.00 13.13 -10.76
CA LEU A 380 0.23 14.40 -10.07
C LEU A 380 1.73 14.64 -9.95
N PHE A 381 2.16 15.88 -10.07
CA PHE A 381 3.54 16.24 -9.77
C PHE A 381 3.85 15.95 -8.29
N ASN A 382 5.01 15.36 -8.03
CA ASN A 382 5.44 15.09 -6.66
C ASN A 382 6.02 16.34 -5.97
N ASP A 383 6.63 17.24 -6.73
CA ASP A 383 7.40 18.37 -6.24
C ASP A 383 7.44 19.53 -7.26
N GLU A 384 7.97 20.68 -6.84
CA GLU A 384 8.05 21.91 -7.65
C GLU A 384 8.95 21.76 -8.89
N VAL A 385 10.03 20.96 -8.83
CA VAL A 385 10.91 20.74 -9.98
C VAL A 385 10.18 19.91 -11.03
N SER A 386 9.46 18.87 -10.61
CA SER A 386 8.60 18.11 -11.53
C SER A 386 7.56 19.02 -12.18
N GLU A 387 6.90 19.91 -11.42
CA GLU A 387 5.88 20.81 -11.98
C GLU A 387 6.46 21.83 -12.97
N SER A 388 7.63 22.39 -12.68
CA SER A 388 8.22 23.48 -13.46
C SER A 388 9.03 23.03 -14.67
N ASP A 389 9.73 21.90 -14.56
CA ASP A 389 10.74 21.48 -15.54
C ASP A 389 10.33 20.24 -16.37
N THR A 390 9.17 19.62 -16.08
CA THR A 390 8.60 18.59 -16.97
C THR A 390 8.20 19.21 -18.31
N LEU A 391 8.65 18.59 -19.41
CA LEU A 391 8.28 19.02 -20.76
C LEU A 391 7.52 17.91 -21.49
N PHE A 392 6.58 18.32 -22.33
CA PHE A 392 5.86 17.42 -23.24
C PHE A 392 6.13 17.83 -24.67
N GLY A 393 6.38 16.86 -25.55
CA GLY A 393 6.73 17.10 -26.94
C GLY A 393 6.86 15.81 -27.71
N THR A 394 7.47 15.88 -28.89
CA THR A 394 7.81 14.68 -29.67
C THR A 394 9.30 14.38 -29.62
N THR A 395 9.68 13.13 -29.89
CA THR A 395 11.07 12.71 -30.09
C THR A 395 11.81 13.66 -31.04
N THR A 396 11.20 14.00 -32.18
CA THR A 396 11.76 14.96 -33.13
C THR A 396 11.93 16.36 -32.55
N SER A 397 10.97 16.85 -31.76
CA SER A 397 11.05 18.20 -31.17
C SER A 397 12.12 18.31 -30.09
N PHE A 398 12.43 17.21 -29.42
CA PHE A 398 13.50 17.11 -28.42
C PHE A 398 14.86 16.72 -29.03
N GLU A 399 14.91 16.50 -30.35
CA GLU A 399 16.13 16.05 -31.07
C GLU A 399 16.71 14.73 -30.52
N ILE A 400 15.85 13.84 -30.03
CA ILE A 400 16.19 12.48 -29.58
C ILE A 400 15.82 11.44 -30.64
N ALA A 401 16.28 10.20 -30.46
CA ALA A 401 15.96 9.12 -31.39
C ALA A 401 14.45 8.84 -31.43
N ASP A 402 13.91 8.66 -32.63
CA ASP A 402 12.54 8.22 -32.87
C ASP A 402 12.36 6.74 -32.48
N ILE A 403 11.16 6.36 -32.05
CA ILE A 403 10.88 4.98 -31.61
C ILE A 403 10.56 4.12 -32.82
N GLY A 404 11.39 3.13 -33.12
CA GLY A 404 11.24 2.31 -34.32
C GLY A 404 11.37 3.10 -35.63
N GLY A 405 11.97 4.30 -35.58
CA GLY A 405 12.10 5.21 -36.72
C GLY A 405 10.91 6.13 -36.98
N GLU A 406 9.88 6.10 -36.12
CA GLU A 406 8.71 6.98 -36.20
C GLU A 406 8.68 7.99 -35.04
N PRO A 407 8.33 9.26 -35.30
CA PRO A 407 8.17 10.25 -34.25
C PRO A 407 7.11 9.86 -33.21
N ALA A 408 7.41 10.02 -31.93
CA ALA A 408 6.52 9.64 -30.83
C ALA A 408 6.30 10.82 -29.87
N GLU A 409 5.12 10.91 -29.25
CA GLU A 409 4.87 11.85 -28.15
C GLU A 409 5.48 11.33 -26.85
N VAL A 410 6.15 12.22 -26.10
CA VAL A 410 6.93 11.86 -24.92
C VAL A 410 6.85 12.92 -23.84
N MET A 411 6.97 12.48 -22.60
CA MET A 411 7.27 13.30 -21.43
C MET A 411 8.77 13.27 -21.16
N TYR A 412 9.36 14.43 -20.92
CA TYR A 412 10.71 14.56 -20.36
C TYR A 412 10.60 14.70 -18.84
N VAL A 413 11.30 13.81 -18.12
CA VAL A 413 11.49 13.84 -16.67
C VAL A 413 12.82 14.53 -16.38
N PRO A 414 12.82 15.65 -15.62
CA PRO A 414 14.02 16.44 -15.38
C PRO A 414 14.98 15.75 -14.41
N PHE A 415 16.25 16.14 -14.46
CA PHE A 415 17.21 15.77 -13.42
C PHE A 415 16.89 16.49 -12.12
N GLY A 416 16.65 15.77 -11.02
CA GLY A 416 16.48 16.43 -9.73
C GLY A 416 16.33 15.47 -8.57
N SER A 417 16.64 15.96 -7.37
CA SER A 417 16.32 15.24 -6.13
C SER A 417 14.82 15.28 -5.95
N ARG A 418 14.19 14.15 -5.60
CA ARG A 418 12.77 14.09 -5.28
C ARG A 418 11.84 14.40 -6.46
N VAL A 419 12.39 14.52 -7.68
CA VAL A 419 11.62 14.55 -8.93
C VAL A 419 10.80 13.28 -9.00
N GLY A 420 9.52 13.41 -9.35
CA GLY A 420 8.67 12.26 -9.52
C GLY A 420 7.22 12.63 -9.78
N TYR A 421 6.42 11.58 -9.99
CA TYR A 421 5.01 11.73 -10.31
C TYR A 421 4.21 10.75 -9.46
N LYS A 422 3.29 11.28 -8.64
CA LYS A 422 2.40 10.50 -7.81
C LYS A 422 1.41 9.76 -8.71
N LEU A 423 1.34 8.45 -8.53
CA LEU A 423 0.52 7.51 -9.27
C LEU A 423 -0.51 6.88 -8.32
N LEU A 424 -1.79 7.21 -8.55
CA LEU A 424 -2.93 6.62 -7.86
C LEU A 424 -3.46 5.46 -8.70
N HIS A 425 -2.91 4.26 -8.49
CA HIS A 425 -3.14 3.09 -9.36
C HIS A 425 -4.57 2.51 -9.26
N GLY A 426 -5.31 2.75 -8.18
CA GLY A 426 -6.70 2.30 -8.03
C GLY A 426 -6.90 0.78 -7.85
N ILE A 427 -5.82 0.04 -7.59
CA ILE A 427 -5.84 -1.41 -7.33
C ILE A 427 -6.08 -1.62 -5.83
N ALA A 428 -7.03 -2.49 -5.47
CA ALA A 428 -7.24 -2.91 -4.08
C ALA A 428 -6.21 -4.00 -3.69
N PRO A 429 -5.88 -4.20 -2.39
CA PRO A 429 -5.02 -5.29 -1.95
C PRO A 429 -5.49 -6.65 -2.48
N ASN A 430 -4.60 -7.37 -3.17
CA ASN A 430 -5.00 -8.42 -4.11
C ASN A 430 -4.14 -9.69 -4.04
N GLY A 431 -3.75 -10.13 -2.86
CA GLY A 431 -3.02 -11.39 -2.67
C GLY A 431 -2.84 -11.74 -1.21
N GLY A 432 -3.90 -11.53 -0.41
CA GLY A 432 -3.95 -11.88 1.01
C GLY A 432 -3.05 -11.04 1.94
N GLY A 433 -2.41 -9.99 1.42
CA GLY A 433 -1.69 -8.97 2.18
C GLY A 433 -2.56 -7.75 2.47
N ARG A 434 -2.00 -6.74 3.15
CA ARG A 434 -2.68 -5.46 3.42
C ARG A 434 -2.56 -4.46 2.26
N TYR A 435 -1.65 -4.72 1.34
CA TYR A 435 -1.26 -3.85 0.23
C TYR A 435 -1.36 -4.60 -1.10
N VAL A 436 -1.23 -3.89 -2.21
CA VAL A 436 -1.24 -4.52 -3.54
C VAL A 436 0.06 -5.29 -3.73
N ASN A 437 -0.03 -6.60 -3.83
CA ASN A 437 1.14 -7.47 -3.84
C ASN A 437 1.19 -8.40 -5.06
N ARG A 438 0.24 -8.22 -5.98
CA ARG A 438 0.29 -8.73 -7.34
C ARG A 438 0.02 -7.59 -8.32
N TYR A 439 0.90 -7.34 -9.28
CA TYR A 439 0.74 -6.27 -10.27
C TYR A 439 1.76 -6.43 -11.40
N THR A 440 1.51 -5.76 -12.53
CA THR A 440 2.53 -5.56 -13.56
C THR A 440 2.67 -4.07 -13.86
N LEU A 441 3.91 -3.58 -13.88
CA LEU A 441 4.28 -2.23 -14.35
C LEU A 441 5.03 -2.36 -15.68
N LEU A 442 4.56 -1.67 -16.71
CA LEU A 442 5.20 -1.57 -18.03
C LEU A 442 5.50 -0.11 -18.37
N MET A 443 6.66 0.15 -18.96
CA MET A 443 7.06 1.51 -19.35
C MET A 443 7.90 1.50 -20.63
N ASP A 444 7.57 2.39 -21.58
CA ASP A 444 8.43 2.70 -22.73
C ASP A 444 9.26 3.94 -22.38
N VAL A 445 10.55 3.73 -22.17
CA VAL A 445 11.46 4.73 -21.59
C VAL A 445 12.80 4.80 -22.30
N MET A 446 13.41 5.98 -22.27
CA MET A 446 14.80 6.21 -22.60
C MET A 446 15.45 6.93 -21.42
N ARG A 447 16.41 6.26 -20.78
CA ARG A 447 17.23 6.83 -19.71
C ARG A 447 18.37 7.64 -20.33
N VAL A 448 18.55 8.90 -19.94
CA VAL A 448 19.53 9.79 -20.59
C VAL A 448 20.94 9.66 -19.98
N GLY A 449 21.96 9.62 -20.82
CA GLY A 449 23.39 9.65 -20.49
C GLY A 449 23.92 8.39 -19.81
N GLU A 450 25.18 8.38 -19.36
CA GLU A 450 25.73 7.32 -18.49
C GLU A 450 25.71 7.77 -17.02
N GLY A 451 25.62 6.86 -16.04
CA GLY A 451 25.54 7.27 -14.62
C GLY A 451 25.26 6.16 -13.60
N GLY A 452 24.91 6.59 -12.38
CA GLY A 452 24.57 5.75 -11.22
C GLY A 452 23.16 5.15 -11.29
N ALA A 453 22.65 4.68 -10.15
CA ALA A 453 21.29 4.13 -10.08
C ALA A 453 20.25 5.20 -10.46
N SER A 454 19.21 4.78 -11.17
CA SER A 454 18.14 5.65 -11.67
C SER A 454 16.79 5.08 -11.20
N ALA A 455 16.06 5.85 -10.40
CA ALA A 455 14.77 5.43 -9.86
C ALA A 455 13.71 5.21 -10.94
N ILE A 456 12.89 4.16 -10.77
CA ILE A 456 11.77 3.82 -11.67
C ILE A 456 10.43 4.03 -10.96
N ILE A 457 10.25 3.40 -9.80
CA ILE A 457 9.04 3.51 -9.00
C ILE A 457 9.36 3.31 -7.53
N GLN A 458 8.73 4.08 -6.65
CA GLN A 458 8.59 3.85 -5.22
C GLN A 458 7.18 3.34 -4.94
N ALA A 459 7.05 2.03 -4.70
CA ALA A 459 5.77 1.36 -4.47
C ALA A 459 5.14 1.70 -3.11
N SER A 460 5.92 2.19 -2.15
CA SER A 460 5.45 2.32 -0.76
C SER A 460 5.98 3.58 -0.09
N PRO A 461 5.55 4.78 -0.53
CA PRO A 461 6.13 6.04 -0.10
C PRO A 461 6.05 6.30 1.40
N THR A 462 5.02 5.79 2.09
CA THR A 462 4.86 5.98 3.54
C THR A 462 5.64 4.96 4.35
N LYS A 463 5.88 3.76 3.79
CA LYS A 463 6.56 2.65 4.49
C LYS A 463 8.04 2.54 4.16
N ASN A 464 8.44 3.12 3.03
CA ASN A 464 9.82 3.23 2.58
C ASN A 464 10.03 4.63 1.97
N PRO A 465 9.98 5.70 2.78
CA PRO A 465 10.18 7.04 2.27
C PRO A 465 11.56 7.20 1.62
N GLY A 466 11.60 8.00 0.55
CA GLY A 466 12.80 8.41 -0.18
C GLY A 466 13.61 7.39 -0.98
N ASP A 467 13.42 6.09 -0.79
CA ASP A 467 14.07 5.05 -1.61
C ASP A 467 13.11 4.48 -2.67
N ALA A 468 13.56 4.35 -3.92
CA ALA A 468 12.79 3.62 -4.92
C ALA A 468 12.71 2.11 -4.64
N THR A 469 11.68 1.46 -5.17
CA THR A 469 11.48 0.00 -5.18
C THR A 469 12.33 -0.66 -6.25
N PHE A 470 12.31 -0.10 -7.45
CA PHE A 470 13.08 -0.58 -8.59
C PHE A 470 13.93 0.56 -9.14
N PHE A 471 15.18 0.22 -9.40
CA PHE A 471 16.17 1.09 -10.03
C PHE A 471 16.67 0.45 -11.32
N TRP A 472 17.05 1.29 -12.27
CA TRP A 472 18.01 0.93 -13.31
C TRP A 472 19.42 1.15 -12.77
N GLN A 473 20.30 0.15 -12.87
CA GLN A 473 21.71 0.28 -12.56
C GLN A 473 22.58 -0.68 -13.38
N GLY A 474 23.61 -0.15 -14.06
CA GLY A 474 24.61 -0.98 -14.76
C GLY A 474 24.03 -1.92 -15.82
N GLY A 475 23.00 -1.47 -16.55
CA GLY A 475 22.28 -2.28 -17.54
C GLY A 475 21.41 -3.37 -16.92
N ASN A 476 21.13 -3.31 -15.61
CA ASN A 476 20.23 -4.22 -14.91
C ASN A 476 19.18 -3.44 -14.12
N MET A 477 18.13 -4.14 -13.70
CA MET A 477 17.01 -3.57 -12.95
C MET A 477 16.80 -4.34 -11.67
N GLY A 478 16.47 -3.63 -10.59
CA GLY A 478 16.18 -4.25 -9.30
C GLY A 478 16.55 -3.33 -8.14
N GLN A 479 16.90 -3.95 -7.02
CA GLN A 479 17.33 -3.25 -5.81
C GLN A 479 18.23 -4.16 -4.96
N GLY A 480 19.23 -3.59 -4.31
CA GLY A 480 20.07 -4.29 -3.32
C GLY A 480 20.90 -5.44 -3.87
N GLY A 481 21.50 -6.22 -2.96
CA GLY A 481 22.30 -7.39 -3.31
C GLY A 481 21.47 -8.52 -3.89
N GLY A 482 21.75 -8.89 -5.15
CA GLY A 482 21.03 -9.97 -5.85
C GLY A 482 19.75 -9.53 -6.55
N GLY A 483 19.39 -8.24 -6.50
CA GLY A 483 18.30 -7.69 -7.32
C GLY A 483 18.75 -7.26 -8.72
N TYR A 484 20.02 -6.92 -8.91
CA TYR A 484 20.58 -6.49 -10.19
C TYR A 484 21.17 -7.65 -11.00
N ASN A 485 20.40 -8.71 -11.21
CA ASN A 485 20.76 -9.79 -12.11
C ASN A 485 20.05 -9.62 -13.47
N GLY A 486 20.71 -10.11 -14.51
CA GLY A 486 20.21 -10.16 -15.87
C GLY A 486 21.33 -10.16 -16.90
N ASP A 487 20.93 -10.23 -18.18
CA ASP A 487 21.86 -10.31 -19.30
C ASP A 487 22.44 -8.94 -19.69
N GLY A 488 22.02 -7.86 -19.03
CA GLY A 488 22.62 -6.54 -19.24
C GLY A 488 22.15 -5.84 -20.53
N THR A 489 21.00 -6.23 -21.08
CA THR A 489 20.65 -6.02 -22.50
C THR A 489 20.07 -4.64 -22.85
N PHE A 490 20.06 -3.70 -21.91
CA PHE A 490 19.45 -2.39 -22.10
C PHE A 490 20.40 -1.27 -21.72
N THR A 491 20.41 -0.23 -22.56
CA THR A 491 21.45 0.78 -22.63
C THR A 491 20.86 2.17 -22.52
N PRO A 492 21.58 3.11 -21.89
CA PRO A 492 21.13 4.49 -21.89
C PRO A 492 21.13 5.10 -23.30
N ASP A 493 20.39 6.18 -23.47
CA ASP A 493 20.19 6.91 -24.73
C ASP A 493 19.54 6.06 -25.85
N GLU A 494 18.93 4.94 -25.48
CA GLU A 494 18.13 4.07 -26.35
C GLU A 494 16.73 3.85 -25.76
N TRP A 495 15.75 3.62 -26.65
CA TRP A 495 14.38 3.32 -26.25
C TRP A 495 14.26 1.84 -25.88
N HIS A 496 13.76 1.59 -24.68
CA HIS A 496 13.46 0.25 -24.20
C HIS A 496 12.06 0.17 -23.62
N ARG A 497 11.44 -1.00 -23.76
CA ARG A 497 10.24 -1.39 -23.04
C ARG A 497 10.67 -2.18 -21.81
N ILE A 498 10.55 -1.57 -20.64
CA ILE A 498 10.87 -2.22 -19.36
C ILE A 498 9.59 -2.74 -18.69
N GLY A 499 9.70 -3.87 -17.99
CA GLY A 499 8.57 -4.52 -17.34
C GLY A 499 8.92 -5.21 -16.03
N PHE A 500 8.04 -5.07 -15.04
CA PHE A 500 8.09 -5.78 -13.77
C PHE A 500 6.76 -6.49 -13.55
N ALA A 501 6.75 -7.83 -13.59
CA ALA A 501 5.57 -8.63 -13.28
C ALA A 501 5.75 -9.26 -11.89
N VAL A 502 4.89 -8.85 -10.95
CA VAL A 502 5.08 -9.03 -9.51
C VAL A 502 3.99 -9.93 -8.95
N ASP A 503 4.38 -11.03 -8.31
CA ASP A 503 3.50 -11.82 -7.44
C ASP A 503 4.25 -12.18 -6.15
N LEU A 504 4.02 -11.40 -5.10
CA LEU A 504 4.63 -11.62 -3.80
C LEU A 504 3.86 -12.64 -2.94
N ALA A 505 2.66 -13.01 -3.36
CA ALA A 505 1.72 -13.79 -2.57
C ALA A 505 1.87 -15.29 -2.82
N ASP A 506 1.54 -15.73 -4.04
CA ASP A 506 1.41 -17.15 -4.38
C ASP A 506 2.74 -17.68 -4.92
N GLU A 507 3.26 -17.06 -5.98
CA GLU A 507 4.54 -17.45 -6.58
C GLU A 507 5.78 -16.95 -5.82
N LYS A 508 5.64 -15.86 -5.06
CA LYS A 508 6.74 -15.18 -4.35
C LYS A 508 7.90 -14.80 -5.27
N VAL A 509 7.59 -14.12 -6.37
CA VAL A 509 8.53 -13.72 -7.44
C VAL A 509 8.26 -12.31 -7.96
N ILE A 510 9.33 -11.71 -8.48
CA ILE A 510 9.25 -10.59 -9.43
C ILE A 510 10.02 -11.00 -10.69
N THR A 511 9.36 -11.02 -11.85
CA THR A 511 10.05 -11.21 -13.13
C THR A 511 10.32 -9.85 -13.76
N LYS A 512 11.54 -9.69 -14.30
CA LYS A 512 12.05 -8.43 -14.86
C LYS A 512 12.31 -8.59 -16.33
N TRP A 513 11.82 -7.66 -17.14
CA TRP A 513 11.78 -7.80 -18.60
C TRP A 513 12.29 -6.55 -19.29
N VAL A 514 12.99 -6.74 -20.41
CA VAL A 514 13.34 -5.68 -21.34
C VAL A 514 13.10 -6.16 -22.76
N ASP A 515 12.32 -5.40 -23.52
CA ASP A 515 12.02 -5.65 -24.93
C ASP A 515 11.48 -7.05 -25.21
N GLY A 516 10.66 -7.58 -24.28
CA GLY A 516 10.13 -8.95 -24.32
C GLY A 516 11.13 -10.03 -23.91
N VAL A 517 12.34 -9.68 -23.46
CA VAL A 517 13.34 -10.64 -22.98
C VAL A 517 13.39 -10.64 -21.46
N LEU A 518 13.16 -11.81 -20.87
CA LEU A 518 13.31 -12.05 -19.43
C LEU A 518 14.76 -11.80 -19.02
N GLN A 519 14.96 -10.84 -18.12
CA GLN A 519 16.28 -10.57 -17.53
C GLN A 519 16.52 -11.45 -16.31
N ASP A 520 15.54 -11.57 -15.41
CA ASP A 520 15.72 -12.30 -14.15
C ASP A 520 14.40 -12.65 -13.45
N GLU A 521 14.43 -13.74 -12.70
CA GLU A 521 13.37 -14.17 -11.78
C GLU A 521 13.82 -13.97 -10.33
N TRP A 522 13.35 -12.90 -9.71
CA TRP A 522 13.83 -12.54 -8.38
C TRP A 522 13.03 -13.25 -7.28
N ARG A 523 13.57 -14.37 -6.79
CA ARG A 523 12.96 -15.24 -5.76
C ARG A 523 13.87 -15.46 -4.52
N PRO A 524 13.30 -15.84 -3.36
CA PRO A 524 11.88 -15.73 -3.00
C PRO A 524 11.51 -14.33 -2.52
N GLN A 525 10.23 -13.97 -2.65
CA GLN A 525 9.65 -12.72 -2.15
C GLN A 525 8.69 -12.92 -0.98
N ASN A 526 8.34 -11.83 -0.30
CA ASN A 526 7.39 -11.82 0.82
C ASN A 526 6.12 -11.04 0.47
N LYS A 527 4.96 -11.64 0.77
CA LYS A 527 3.60 -11.16 0.50
C LYS A 527 3.33 -9.68 0.86
N ASP A 528 3.91 -9.19 1.95
CA ASP A 528 3.77 -7.78 2.38
C ASP A 528 5.14 -7.08 2.45
N HIS A 529 6.04 -7.43 1.52
CA HIS A 529 7.39 -6.86 1.50
C HIS A 529 7.34 -5.33 1.50
N ILE A 530 8.04 -4.73 2.46
CA ILE A 530 7.91 -3.31 2.80
C ILE A 530 8.08 -2.39 1.60
N ARG A 531 9.01 -2.70 0.69
CA ARG A 531 9.32 -1.93 -0.52
C ARG A 531 8.57 -2.34 -1.79
N ARG A 532 7.92 -3.52 -1.85
CA ARG A 532 7.47 -4.13 -3.12
C ARG A 532 5.95 -4.27 -3.20
N ALA A 533 5.27 -4.33 -2.07
CA ALA A 533 3.82 -4.26 -2.04
C ALA A 533 3.39 -2.80 -2.14
N MET A 534 2.54 -2.46 -3.11
CA MET A 534 2.15 -1.08 -3.38
C MET A 534 1.14 -0.53 -2.38
N GLU A 535 1.43 0.65 -1.88
CA GLU A 535 0.45 1.51 -1.22
C GLU A 535 -0.46 2.18 -2.25
N PRO A 536 -1.67 2.64 -1.86
CA PRO A 536 -2.63 3.25 -2.79
C PRO A 536 -2.07 4.40 -3.63
N GLU A 537 -1.07 5.10 -3.11
CA GLU A 537 -0.25 6.09 -3.81
C GLU A 537 1.17 5.55 -3.93
N THR A 538 1.70 5.55 -5.15
CA THR A 538 3.11 5.25 -5.45
C THR A 538 3.72 6.47 -6.14
N ILE A 539 5.05 6.53 -6.27
CA ILE A 539 5.72 7.66 -6.93
C ILE A 539 6.67 7.13 -8.00
N LEU A 540 6.45 7.53 -9.25
CA LEU A 540 7.30 7.21 -10.38
C LEU A 540 8.55 8.09 -10.41
N PHE A 541 9.69 7.53 -10.81
CA PHE A 541 11.00 8.17 -10.96
C PHE A 541 11.58 8.85 -9.71
N TYR A 542 10.94 8.63 -8.56
CA TYR A 542 11.28 9.27 -7.31
C TYR A 542 12.35 8.52 -6.53
N ASP A 543 13.38 9.27 -6.16
CA ASP A 543 14.36 8.94 -5.15
C ASP A 543 15.02 10.23 -4.64
N VAL A 544 15.67 10.17 -3.47
CA VAL A 544 16.32 11.34 -2.89
C VAL A 544 17.71 11.62 -3.47
N ASP A 545 18.48 10.62 -3.87
CA ASP A 545 19.83 10.78 -4.38
C ASP A 545 20.13 10.02 -5.67
N GLU A 546 19.28 9.09 -6.09
CA GLU A 546 19.48 8.26 -7.29
C GLU A 546 18.63 8.72 -8.47
N ARG A 547 19.10 9.84 -9.04
CA ARG A 547 18.38 10.73 -9.94
C ARG A 547 18.82 10.53 -11.37
N SER A 548 17.89 10.64 -12.32
CA SER A 548 18.23 10.62 -13.75
C SER A 548 17.17 11.34 -14.56
N GLU A 549 17.59 11.82 -15.72
CA GLU A 549 16.68 12.31 -16.75
C GLU A 549 16.13 11.12 -17.53
N TRP A 550 14.85 11.22 -17.88
CA TRP A 550 14.17 10.21 -18.67
C TRP A 550 13.33 10.86 -19.76
N TYR A 551 13.22 10.19 -20.90
CA TYR A 551 12.08 10.36 -21.79
C TYR A 551 11.15 9.17 -21.61
N VAL A 552 9.86 9.44 -21.54
CA VAL A 552 8.82 8.45 -21.30
C VAL A 552 7.77 8.60 -22.37
N ASN A 553 7.58 7.56 -23.18
CA ASN A 553 6.53 7.54 -24.20
C ASN A 553 5.22 7.02 -23.63
N SER A 554 5.27 5.96 -22.82
CA SER A 554 4.06 5.38 -22.24
C SER A 554 4.30 4.62 -20.94
N ILE A 555 3.27 4.56 -20.09
CA ILE A 555 3.24 3.78 -18.85
C ILE A 555 1.92 3.02 -18.79
N GLN A 556 1.94 1.77 -18.36
CA GLN A 556 0.74 0.95 -18.14
C GLN A 556 0.88 0.12 -16.85
N ILE A 557 -0.19 0.01 -16.07
CA ILE A 557 -0.22 -0.78 -14.83
C ILE A 557 -1.41 -1.73 -14.77
N PHE A 558 -1.16 -2.98 -14.35
CA PHE A 558 -2.13 -4.06 -14.25
C PHE A 558 -2.40 -4.45 -12.79
N ASP A 559 -3.63 -4.91 -12.50
CA ASP A 559 -4.08 -5.41 -11.19
C ASP A 559 -3.60 -6.85 -10.87
N GLY A 560 -2.60 -7.37 -11.59
CA GLY A 560 -2.04 -8.70 -11.39
C GLY A 560 -0.76 -8.92 -12.19
N LYS A 561 -0.08 -10.05 -11.95
CA LYS A 561 1.12 -10.48 -12.68
C LYS A 561 0.72 -11.03 -14.05
N LEU A 562 1.19 -10.39 -15.13
CA LEU A 562 1.15 -10.97 -16.49
C LEU A 562 2.00 -12.24 -16.57
N SER A 563 1.61 -13.18 -17.43
CA SER A 563 2.38 -14.40 -17.67
C SER A 563 3.69 -14.10 -18.39
N ASP A 564 4.66 -15.01 -18.30
CA ASP A 564 5.94 -14.85 -19.00
C ASP A 564 5.75 -14.82 -20.53
N GLU A 565 4.79 -15.58 -21.06
CA GLU A 565 4.43 -15.55 -22.49
C GLU A 565 3.79 -14.22 -22.90
N GLU A 566 2.94 -13.64 -22.05
CA GLU A 566 2.36 -12.31 -22.29
C GLU A 566 3.44 -11.24 -22.28
N MET A 567 4.40 -11.32 -21.34
CA MET A 567 5.54 -10.41 -21.26
C MET A 567 6.48 -10.54 -22.47
N GLU A 568 6.75 -11.77 -22.94
CA GLU A 568 7.57 -12.02 -24.13
C GLU A 568 6.92 -11.42 -25.39
N ALA A 569 5.59 -11.53 -25.51
CA ALA A 569 4.84 -11.03 -26.66
C ALA A 569 4.84 -9.49 -26.78
N LEU A 570 5.14 -8.75 -25.71
CA LEU A 570 5.14 -7.28 -25.72
C LEU A 570 6.27 -6.69 -26.58
N GLY A 571 7.38 -7.41 -26.75
CA GLY A 571 8.54 -6.95 -27.52
C GLY A 571 9.10 -5.60 -27.05
N GLY A 572 9.78 -4.89 -27.95
CA GLY A 572 10.32 -3.55 -27.73
C GLY A 572 9.27 -2.44 -27.84
N PRO A 573 9.67 -1.17 -27.58
CA PRO A 573 8.78 -0.03 -27.59
C PRO A 573 8.35 0.35 -29.03
N SER A 574 7.22 1.03 -29.13
CA SER A 574 6.71 1.57 -30.41
C SER A 574 6.29 3.04 -30.25
N ALA A 575 6.24 3.81 -31.34
CA ALA A 575 5.86 5.23 -31.26
C ALA A 575 4.44 5.47 -30.70
N GLU A 576 3.56 4.47 -30.83
CA GLU A 576 2.18 4.50 -30.32
C GLU A 576 2.06 4.01 -28.85
N GLY A 577 3.17 3.61 -28.22
CA GLY A 577 3.19 3.12 -26.84
C GLY A 577 2.44 1.79 -26.63
N PHE A 578 1.72 1.69 -25.50
CA PHE A 578 0.85 0.56 -25.18
C PHE A 578 -0.55 0.74 -25.75
N GLU A 579 -1.16 -0.35 -26.23
CA GLU A 579 -2.57 -0.28 -26.57
C GLU A 579 -3.43 -0.17 -25.30
N ALA A 580 -4.31 0.82 -25.25
CA ALA A 580 -5.31 0.95 -24.19
C ALA A 580 -6.25 -0.25 -24.16
N PRO A 581 -6.44 -0.96 -23.03
CA PRO A 581 -7.46 -1.99 -22.95
C PRO A 581 -8.86 -1.41 -23.12
N GLY A 582 -9.58 -1.98 -24.07
CA GLY A 582 -10.83 -1.43 -24.57
C GLY A 582 -10.64 -0.48 -25.77
N ALA A 583 -9.41 -0.20 -26.20
CA ALA A 583 -9.16 0.15 -27.59
C ALA A 583 -9.77 -0.95 -28.44
N LYS A 584 -10.49 -0.52 -29.46
CA LYS A 584 -11.19 -1.37 -30.43
C LYS A 584 -10.21 -2.04 -31.39
N GLY A 585 -9.14 -2.64 -30.86
CA GLY A 585 -8.35 -3.62 -31.59
C GLY A 585 -9.23 -4.76 -32.11
N LEU A 586 -8.61 -5.72 -32.80
CA LEU A 586 -9.32 -6.80 -33.48
C LEU A 586 -10.23 -7.59 -32.52
N GLN A 587 -11.52 -7.23 -32.53
CA GLN A 587 -12.56 -7.91 -31.78
C GLN A 587 -13.73 -8.17 -32.71
N ILE A 588 -14.08 -9.45 -32.89
CA ILE A 588 -15.25 -9.82 -33.68
C ILE A 588 -16.50 -9.24 -33.01
N LYS A 589 -17.15 -8.31 -33.70
CA LYS A 589 -18.36 -7.64 -33.24
C LYS A 589 -19.60 -8.41 -33.63
N ASP A 590 -19.64 -8.94 -34.86
CA ASP A 590 -20.82 -9.60 -35.40
C ASP A 590 -20.45 -10.62 -36.48
N ILE A 591 -21.26 -11.68 -36.60
CA ILE A 591 -21.20 -12.65 -37.69
C ILE A 591 -22.64 -12.88 -38.17
N LEU A 592 -22.95 -12.37 -39.36
CA LEU A 592 -24.30 -12.36 -39.92
C LEU A 592 -24.42 -13.36 -41.07
N LEU A 593 -25.25 -14.39 -40.91
CA LEU A 593 -25.70 -15.24 -42.02
C LEU A 593 -26.90 -14.58 -42.71
N GLN A 594 -26.75 -14.25 -43.99
CA GLN A 594 -27.76 -13.59 -44.80
C GLN A 594 -28.70 -14.63 -45.47
N GLU A 595 -29.92 -14.22 -45.84
CA GLU A 595 -30.90 -15.11 -46.50
C GLU A 595 -30.41 -15.72 -47.83
N ASN A 596 -29.48 -15.04 -48.51
CA ASN A 596 -28.85 -15.53 -49.74
C ASN A 596 -27.68 -16.50 -49.48
N GLY A 597 -27.39 -16.83 -48.22
CA GLY A 597 -26.31 -17.73 -47.80
C GLY A 597 -24.96 -17.05 -47.59
N ASN A 598 -24.83 -15.74 -47.85
CA ASN A 598 -23.59 -15.01 -47.57
C ASN A 598 -23.34 -14.92 -46.07
N VAL A 599 -22.06 -14.88 -45.67
CA VAL A 599 -21.67 -14.62 -44.29
C VAL A 599 -20.85 -13.35 -44.22
N THR A 600 -21.33 -12.37 -43.44
CA THR A 600 -20.61 -11.12 -43.17
C THR A 600 -20.01 -11.17 -41.77
N ILE A 601 -18.72 -10.95 -41.66
CA ILE A 601 -17.98 -10.83 -40.41
C ILE A 601 -17.71 -9.35 -40.20
N LYS A 602 -18.00 -8.83 -39.02
CA LYS A 602 -17.67 -7.46 -38.61
C LYS A 602 -16.75 -7.51 -37.42
N TRP A 603 -15.68 -6.74 -37.45
CA TRP A 603 -14.78 -6.60 -36.32
C TRP A 603 -14.45 -5.14 -36.09
N PHE A 604 -14.22 -4.81 -34.82
CA PHE A 604 -13.56 -3.59 -34.46
C PHE A 604 -12.13 -3.63 -34.99
N SER A 605 -11.71 -2.57 -35.67
CA SER A 605 -10.45 -2.50 -36.41
C SER A 605 -9.76 -1.17 -36.14
N ARG A 606 -8.44 -1.15 -36.33
CA ARG A 606 -7.63 0.08 -36.23
C ARG A 606 -7.46 0.70 -37.61
N ALA A 607 -7.47 2.03 -37.69
CA ALA A 607 -7.21 2.71 -38.96
C ALA A 607 -5.80 2.37 -39.48
N ASN A 608 -5.63 2.37 -40.81
CA ASN A 608 -4.35 2.10 -41.50
C ASN A 608 -3.71 0.72 -41.25
N ARG A 609 -4.44 -0.24 -40.66
CA ARG A 609 -4.05 -1.66 -40.59
C ARG A 609 -4.64 -2.46 -41.75
N SER A 610 -4.11 -3.66 -41.95
CA SER A 610 -4.67 -4.68 -42.84
C SER A 610 -4.99 -5.96 -42.08
N TYR A 611 -5.87 -6.77 -42.64
CA TYR A 611 -6.37 -7.98 -42.01
C TYR A 611 -6.32 -9.16 -42.97
N ARG A 612 -5.79 -10.28 -42.50
CA ARG A 612 -5.96 -11.58 -43.15
C ARG A 612 -7.25 -12.23 -42.64
N ILE A 613 -8.07 -12.72 -43.55
CA ILE A 613 -9.29 -13.46 -43.22
C ILE A 613 -9.14 -14.88 -43.74
N GLU A 614 -9.36 -15.84 -42.85
CA GLU A 614 -9.29 -17.26 -43.13
C GLU A 614 -10.57 -17.95 -42.67
N ALA A 615 -10.92 -19.06 -43.33
CA ALA A 615 -12.04 -19.89 -42.94
C ALA A 615 -11.67 -21.36 -42.82
N SER A 616 -12.36 -22.08 -41.95
CA SER A 616 -12.17 -23.52 -41.74
C SER A 616 -13.51 -24.22 -41.62
N SER A 617 -13.56 -25.50 -42.03
CA SER A 617 -14.70 -26.39 -41.74
C SER A 617 -14.47 -27.28 -40.52
N ASN A 618 -13.25 -27.33 -39.98
CA ASN A 618 -12.85 -28.32 -38.96
C ASN A 618 -11.88 -27.79 -37.88
N LEU A 619 -11.54 -26.50 -37.90
CA LEU A 619 -10.53 -25.84 -37.04
C LEU A 619 -9.08 -26.32 -37.22
N VAL A 620 -8.82 -27.21 -38.17
CA VAL A 620 -7.48 -27.76 -38.46
C VAL A 620 -6.94 -27.17 -39.75
N ASP A 621 -7.71 -27.28 -40.83
CA ASP A 621 -7.34 -26.79 -42.14
C ASP A 621 -7.96 -25.40 -42.35
N TRP A 622 -7.11 -24.40 -42.59
CA TRP A 622 -7.51 -23.01 -42.80
C TRP A 622 -7.31 -22.64 -44.26
N LEU A 623 -8.40 -22.20 -44.89
CA LEU A 623 -8.43 -21.63 -46.22
C LEU A 623 -8.31 -20.11 -46.08
N GLU A 624 -7.27 -19.52 -46.65
CA GLU A 624 -7.18 -18.08 -46.77
C GLU A 624 -8.25 -17.56 -47.75
N LEU A 625 -9.09 -16.65 -47.26
CA LEU A 625 -10.11 -15.99 -48.06
C LEU A 625 -9.57 -14.70 -48.68
N THR A 626 -8.75 -13.97 -47.92
CA THR A 626 -8.01 -12.80 -48.39
C THR A 626 -6.83 -12.52 -47.46
N ASP A 627 -5.77 -12.00 -48.05
CA ASP A 627 -4.66 -11.31 -47.39
C ASP A 627 -4.85 -9.78 -47.52
N GLY A 628 -4.26 -8.99 -46.63
CA GLY A 628 -4.19 -7.54 -46.80
C GLY A 628 -5.52 -6.77 -46.82
N HIS A 629 -6.63 -7.30 -46.28
CA HIS A 629 -7.94 -6.62 -46.30
C HIS A 629 -7.85 -5.30 -45.53
N PRO A 630 -8.00 -4.14 -46.19
CA PRO A 630 -7.69 -2.87 -45.55
C PRO A 630 -8.74 -2.53 -44.50
N SER A 631 -8.28 -1.96 -43.39
CA SER A 631 -9.16 -1.37 -42.39
C SER A 631 -10.11 -0.35 -43.03
N GLN A 632 -11.38 -0.39 -42.61
CA GLN A 632 -12.42 0.56 -43.01
C GLN A 632 -12.66 1.63 -41.93
N GLY A 633 -11.72 1.81 -41.00
CA GLY A 633 -11.82 2.70 -39.85
C GLY A 633 -12.01 1.90 -38.55
N ASP A 634 -12.87 2.39 -37.64
CA ASP A 634 -13.12 1.76 -36.33
C ASP A 634 -13.89 0.42 -36.42
N LEU A 635 -14.49 0.13 -37.58
CA LEU A 635 -15.23 -1.09 -37.85
C LEU A 635 -14.96 -1.54 -39.27
N THR A 636 -14.41 -2.73 -39.42
CA THR A 636 -14.18 -3.38 -40.71
C THR A 636 -15.11 -4.55 -40.90
N GLU A 637 -15.58 -4.74 -42.12
CA GLU A 637 -16.38 -5.89 -42.50
C GLU A 637 -15.81 -6.61 -43.73
N PHE A 638 -16.02 -7.93 -43.74
CA PHE A 638 -15.71 -8.82 -44.85
C PHE A 638 -16.91 -9.74 -45.09
N THR A 639 -17.24 -10.03 -46.35
CA THR A 639 -18.35 -10.93 -46.71
C THR A 639 -17.87 -12.07 -47.60
N GLU A 640 -18.02 -13.30 -47.12
CA GLU A 640 -17.88 -14.51 -47.93
C GLU A 640 -19.21 -14.79 -48.66
N LEU A 641 -19.18 -15.04 -49.97
CA LEU A 641 -20.39 -15.28 -50.76
C LEU A 641 -20.92 -16.70 -50.52
N GLY A 642 -22.23 -16.87 -50.39
CA GLY A 642 -22.85 -18.15 -50.04
C GLY A 642 -22.59 -19.28 -51.03
N GLN A 643 -22.33 -18.95 -52.30
CA GLN A 643 -21.93 -19.93 -53.30
C GLN A 643 -20.59 -20.62 -52.98
N ASP A 644 -19.70 -19.91 -52.25
CA ASP A 644 -18.35 -20.37 -51.87
C ASP A 644 -18.38 -21.20 -50.56
N ILE A 645 -19.52 -21.21 -49.86
CA ILE A 645 -19.77 -21.91 -48.59
C ILE A 645 -20.55 -23.22 -48.82
N ASN A 646 -21.01 -23.48 -50.06
CA ASN A 646 -21.94 -24.57 -50.39
C ASN A 646 -21.42 -25.95 -49.94
N GLY A 647 -22.18 -26.60 -49.05
CA GLY A 647 -21.95 -27.97 -48.59
C GLY A 647 -21.24 -28.09 -47.23
N ALA A 648 -20.79 -26.99 -46.63
CA ALA A 648 -20.27 -27.00 -45.26
C ALA A 648 -21.41 -26.94 -44.22
N ALA A 649 -21.46 -27.91 -43.30
CA ALA A 649 -22.43 -27.89 -42.18
C ALA A 649 -22.04 -26.88 -41.09
N THR A 650 -20.74 -26.58 -40.99
CA THR A 650 -20.16 -25.62 -40.03
C THR A 650 -19.04 -24.85 -40.71
N ARG A 651 -18.94 -23.55 -40.44
CA ARG A 651 -17.89 -22.66 -40.96
C ARG A 651 -17.34 -21.83 -39.81
N TYR A 652 -16.03 -21.87 -39.63
CA TYR A 652 -15.27 -21.08 -38.65
C TYR A 652 -14.49 -20.01 -39.39
N TYR A 653 -14.28 -18.86 -38.75
CA TYR A 653 -13.53 -17.76 -39.32
C TYR A 653 -12.44 -17.33 -38.35
N ARG A 654 -11.31 -16.91 -38.91
CA ARG A 654 -10.20 -16.30 -38.20
C ARG A 654 -9.87 -14.99 -38.91
N VAL A 655 -9.78 -13.93 -38.14
CA VAL A 655 -9.30 -12.63 -38.61
C VAL A 655 -8.00 -12.36 -37.87
N THR A 656 -6.96 -11.98 -38.60
CA THR A 656 -5.64 -11.67 -38.04
C THR A 656 -5.23 -10.30 -38.53
N GLU A 657 -4.83 -9.41 -37.62
CA GLU A 657 -4.23 -8.13 -38.00
C GLU A 657 -2.82 -8.40 -38.56
N GLU A 658 -2.51 -7.77 -39.69
CA GLU A 658 -1.21 -7.87 -40.38
C GLU A 658 -0.36 -6.61 -40.19
#